data_AF-A0A943AZL0-F1
#
_entry.id   AF-A0A943AZL0-F1
#
_cell.length_a   1.000
_cell.length_b   1.000
_cell.length_c   1.000
_cell.angle_alpha   90.00
_cell.angle_beta   90.00
_cell.angle_gamma   90.00
#
_symmetry.space_group_name_H-M   'P 1'
#
loop_
_entity.id
_entity.type
_entity.pdbx_description
1 polymer ?
#
loop_
_entity_poly.entity_id
_entity_poly.type
_entity_poly.pdbx_seq_one_letter_code
_entity_poly.pdbx_strand_id
1 'polypeptide(L)'
;MECEKTITLKEIIKHFNLEVLADGNLEQALHKNEIYRSGYELTGFFSKDAVELKSAIHIMGARESRYLSRICQKKKREILEKYFSYPFPAMVLSSKVADHKLLIEVAKEKNKVILKCNMRATKFIKELNFYLKNALGREAMLDKHILLEVYGIGILLRGPEELKIGATVELLERGHKFITDARLNLKETENGLFGMNSKAEIIPGKDYFLEMQGEENINITNYFGVKSTRPVKKVDMIIELEVWQEKKFYDRLGIDEVREEILGYKLPKITLPARKGRNLAVIIETAAINFRLKAMGFNSAKYFMEESKKLIKKNRERRERGEAVGEDNLSVKMFAEENKLEILIGESTAEEIFIKDTSIHRPALALSGYFDLDEESYENNGLQIFTIVELKYLNSLDEKIRMKNLEKFFSYKFPAIVVCGKVEIPDYIKKLTEKTGKVLLKSEEEISSLIIAKLNTYLEQHFAPSVAMHGVFLEMYGFGVLLTGKSGIGKSETALELIHRGHRLIADDMVKFKKRPNGDIIGRAADLPYFMEIRGLGIIDIKTLYGLSAVRIKKRLDAVIEIKEQTTENYLTSINYMSSKAVILDEEIYKSELYMSSGRNAAAMVEIVVMNLMAKRLGHNAEHNYNEGLSRMTEEEKREIFYDDF
;
A
#
# COMPACT_ATOMS: atom_id res chain seq x y z
N MET A 1 4.17 13.70 34.40
CA MET A 1 5.29 14.02 35.32
C MET A 1 6.44 13.09 34.95
N GLU A 2 7.57 13.63 34.50
CA GLU A 2 8.79 12.84 34.34
C GLU A 2 9.31 12.52 35.75
N CYS A 3 9.35 11.25 36.13
CA CYS A 3 9.98 10.82 37.36
C CYS A 3 11.43 10.44 37.03
N GLU A 4 12.41 11.20 37.53
CA GLU A 4 13.81 10.79 37.45
C GLU A 4 14.00 9.54 38.34
N LYS A 5 14.11 8.37 37.71
CA LYS A 5 14.43 7.13 38.43
C LYS A 5 15.87 7.18 38.91
N THR A 6 16.05 6.81 40.17
CA THR A 6 17.36 6.63 40.79
C THR A 6 17.59 5.16 41.06
N ILE A 7 18.81 4.68 40.84
CA ILE A 7 19.22 3.33 41.24
C ILE A 7 20.33 3.41 42.29
N THR A 8 20.26 2.61 43.33
CA THR A 8 21.28 2.58 44.39
C THR A 8 22.41 1.59 44.04
N LEU A 9 23.61 1.84 44.56
CA LEU A 9 24.72 0.88 44.43
C LEU A 9 24.37 -0.50 45.03
N LYS A 10 23.59 -0.54 46.11
CA LYS A 10 23.11 -1.77 46.74
C LYS A 10 22.27 -2.64 45.81
N GLU A 11 21.41 -2.04 44.99
CA GLU A 11 20.63 -2.76 43.97
C GLU A 11 21.52 -3.36 42.88
N ILE A 12 22.53 -2.60 42.44
CA ILE A 12 23.54 -3.08 41.46
C ILE A 12 24.33 -4.25 42.04
N ILE A 13 24.78 -4.15 43.30
CA ILE A 13 25.50 -5.22 44.02
C ILE A 13 24.66 -6.49 44.07
N LYS A 14 23.39 -6.37 44.44
CA LYS A 14 22.46 -7.50 44.51
C LYS A 14 22.20 -8.12 43.13
N HIS A 15 22.00 -7.30 42.09
CA HIS A 15 21.70 -7.79 40.74
C HIS A 15 22.87 -8.57 40.12
N PHE A 16 24.09 -8.05 40.27
CA PHE A 16 25.30 -8.66 39.69
C PHE A 16 26.05 -9.60 40.64
N ASN A 17 25.54 -9.80 41.86
CA ASN A 17 26.18 -10.58 42.93
C ASN A 17 27.65 -10.15 43.15
N LEU A 18 27.85 -8.83 43.35
CA LEU A 18 29.18 -8.25 43.51
C LEU A 18 29.70 -8.45 44.93
N GLU A 19 30.97 -8.81 45.05
CA GLU A 19 31.66 -8.89 46.33
C GLU A 19 32.10 -7.49 46.77
N VAL A 20 31.75 -7.06 47.98
CA VAL A 20 32.16 -5.76 48.52
C VAL A 20 33.51 -5.89 49.21
N LEU A 21 34.50 -5.15 48.73
CA LEU A 21 35.87 -5.20 49.25
C LEU A 21 36.23 -3.99 50.13
N ALA A 22 35.57 -2.86 49.89
CA ALA A 22 35.64 -1.67 50.74
C ALA A 22 34.24 -1.06 50.86
N ASP A 23 33.75 -0.99 52.09
CA ASP A 23 32.45 -0.45 52.44
C ASP A 23 32.57 1.08 52.55
N GLY A 24 31.97 1.79 51.60
CA GLY A 24 31.76 3.24 51.64
C GLY A 24 30.27 3.55 51.72
N ASN A 25 29.81 4.60 51.02
CA ASN A 25 28.36 4.87 50.91
C ASN A 25 27.67 3.95 49.89
N LEU A 26 27.18 2.79 50.33
CA LEU A 26 26.46 1.83 49.50
C LEU A 26 25.03 2.26 49.12
N GLU A 27 24.48 3.25 49.82
CA GLU A 27 23.13 3.80 49.56
C GLU A 27 23.18 4.98 48.57
N GLN A 28 24.35 5.26 47.97
CA GLN A 28 24.48 6.31 46.97
C GLN A 28 23.58 6.04 45.76
N ALA A 29 22.70 7.01 45.48
CA ALA A 29 21.85 7.03 44.31
C ALA A 29 22.62 7.45 43.05
N LEU A 30 22.37 6.74 41.96
CA LEU A 30 22.87 7.03 40.62
C LEU A 30 21.72 7.59 39.78
N HIS A 31 21.99 8.71 39.13
CA HIS A 31 21.03 9.44 38.30
C HIS A 31 21.35 9.37 36.80
N LYS A 32 22.52 8.82 36.44
CA LYS A 32 23.00 8.75 35.06
C LYS A 32 23.58 7.37 34.76
N ASN A 33 23.35 6.90 33.54
CA ASN A 33 23.99 5.70 33.00
C ASN A 33 25.39 6.05 32.44
N GLU A 34 26.33 6.38 33.31
CA GLU A 34 27.72 6.66 32.93
C GLU A 34 28.65 5.58 33.50
N ILE A 35 29.38 4.91 32.62
CA ILE A 35 30.39 3.91 32.98
C ILE A 35 31.74 4.40 32.46
N TYR A 36 32.72 4.48 33.35
CA TYR A 36 34.07 4.92 33.00
C TYR A 36 35.05 3.77 33.15
N ARG A 37 35.92 3.58 32.16
CA ARG A 37 37.00 2.59 32.24
C ARG A 37 38.27 3.31 32.66
N SER A 38 38.76 3.04 33.86
CA SER A 38 39.98 3.65 34.40
C SER A 38 41.17 3.36 33.49
N GLY A 39 42.02 4.35 33.19
CA GLY A 39 43.13 4.17 32.25
C GLY A 39 44.26 5.16 32.44
N TYR A 40 44.20 6.31 31.76
CA TYR A 40 45.26 7.31 31.74
C TYR A 40 45.58 7.88 33.12
N GLU A 41 44.60 7.94 34.01
CA GLU A 41 44.75 8.42 35.38
C GLU A 41 45.72 7.57 36.18
N LEU A 42 45.74 6.26 35.89
CA LEU A 42 46.62 5.31 36.55
C LEU A 42 48.10 5.53 36.17
N THR A 43 48.38 6.32 35.14
CA THR A 43 49.73 6.78 34.76
C THR A 43 50.16 8.06 35.48
N GLY A 44 49.24 8.70 36.22
CA GLY A 44 49.45 10.00 36.88
C GLY A 44 48.94 11.20 36.08
N PHE A 45 48.40 10.99 34.88
CA PHE A 45 47.80 12.04 34.05
C PHE A 45 46.31 12.21 34.37
N PHE A 46 45.91 13.37 34.89
CA PHE A 46 44.52 13.69 35.22
C PHE A 46 44.09 14.95 34.47
N SER A 47 43.05 14.84 33.64
CA SER A 47 42.44 16.00 32.98
C SER A 47 41.63 16.81 34.01
N LYS A 48 41.78 18.14 34.00
CA LYS A 48 41.06 19.03 34.94
C LYS A 48 39.55 19.11 34.64
N ASP A 49 39.15 18.77 33.41
CA ASP A 49 37.78 18.91 32.91
C ASP A 49 37.02 17.58 32.75
N ALA A 50 37.60 16.46 33.21
CA ALA A 50 36.96 15.14 33.06
C ALA A 50 35.72 15.00 33.96
N VAL A 51 34.54 15.19 33.37
CA VAL A 51 33.23 15.00 34.02
C VAL A 51 33.05 13.55 34.45
N GLU A 52 33.59 12.58 33.70
CA GLU A 52 33.42 11.14 33.97
C GLU A 52 34.10 10.69 35.27
N LEU A 53 35.11 11.44 35.76
CA LEU A 53 35.75 11.17 37.05
C LEU A 53 34.86 11.57 38.24
N LYS A 54 33.75 12.26 38.01
CA LYS A 54 32.87 12.79 39.07
C LYS A 54 31.56 12.02 39.22
N SER A 55 31.04 11.40 38.16
CA SER A 55 29.67 10.83 38.15
C SER A 55 29.56 9.37 37.73
N ALA A 56 30.55 8.80 37.05
CA ALA A 56 30.45 7.47 36.46
C ALA A 56 30.89 6.34 37.40
N ILE A 57 30.33 5.13 37.24
CA ILE A 57 30.90 3.92 37.87
C ILE A 57 32.21 3.56 37.15
N HIS A 58 33.29 3.42 37.91
CA HIS A 58 34.61 3.16 37.36
C HIS A 58 34.88 1.65 37.28
N ILE A 59 35.48 1.18 36.20
CA ILE A 59 35.79 -0.25 36.01
C ILE A 59 37.27 -0.43 35.75
N MET A 60 37.90 -1.28 36.56
CA MET A 60 39.30 -1.68 36.43
C MET A 60 39.44 -3.09 35.85
N GLY A 61 40.19 -3.17 34.75
CA GLY A 61 40.50 -4.41 34.06
C GLY A 61 41.86 -5.00 34.42
N ALA A 62 42.17 -6.12 33.77
CA ALA A 62 43.44 -6.83 33.94
C ALA A 62 44.67 -6.08 33.42
N ARG A 63 44.49 -5.14 32.48
CA ARG A 63 45.61 -4.38 31.88
C ARG A 63 46.07 -3.29 32.84
N GLU A 64 45.09 -2.60 33.39
CA GLU A 64 45.18 -1.54 34.37
C GLU A 64 45.84 -2.08 35.66
N SER A 65 45.38 -3.22 36.16
CA SER A 65 45.98 -3.91 37.31
C SER A 65 47.45 -4.32 37.07
N ARG A 66 47.76 -4.87 35.88
CA ARG A 66 49.15 -5.23 35.50
C ARG A 66 50.07 -4.04 35.35
N TYR A 67 49.54 -2.88 34.96
CA TYR A 67 50.32 -1.66 34.90
C TYR A 67 50.67 -1.17 36.31
N LEU A 68 49.66 -1.07 37.19
CA LEU A 68 49.86 -0.66 38.58
C LEU A 68 50.82 -1.57 39.36
N SER A 69 50.88 -2.87 39.05
CA SER A 69 51.81 -3.80 39.69
C SER A 69 53.29 -3.57 39.30
N ARG A 70 53.55 -2.81 38.23
CA ARG A 70 54.92 -2.50 37.75
C ARG A 70 55.47 -1.18 38.30
N ILE A 71 54.65 -0.40 39.00
CA ILE A 71 55.01 0.90 39.57
C ILE A 71 55.53 0.69 41.00
N CYS A 72 56.56 1.43 41.41
CA CYS A 72 57.04 1.40 42.78
C CYS A 72 55.95 1.83 43.79
N GLN A 73 55.96 1.26 44.99
CA GLN A 73 54.86 1.39 45.96
C GLN A 73 54.55 2.85 46.33
N LYS A 74 55.58 3.70 46.47
CA LYS A 74 55.44 5.14 46.78
C LYS A 74 54.64 5.87 45.69
N LYS A 75 55.05 5.74 44.42
CA LYS A 75 54.37 6.38 43.28
C LYS A 75 52.98 5.79 43.03
N LYS A 76 52.81 4.48 43.25
CA LYS A 76 51.50 3.80 43.18
C LYS A 76 50.52 4.39 44.21
N ARG A 77 50.97 4.64 45.45
CA ARG A 77 50.16 5.26 46.51
C ARG A 77 49.75 6.70 46.13
N GLU A 78 50.68 7.52 45.67
CA GLU A 78 50.41 8.90 45.23
C GLU A 78 49.34 8.98 44.12
N ILE A 79 49.43 8.09 43.13
CA ILE A 79 48.46 8.01 42.02
C ILE A 79 47.07 7.62 42.54
N LEU A 80 46.99 6.62 43.41
CA LEU A 80 45.72 6.14 43.96
C LEU A 80 45.08 7.16 44.90
N GLU A 81 45.85 7.81 45.77
CA GLU A 81 45.34 8.86 46.66
C GLU A 81 44.72 10.01 45.87
N LYS A 82 45.35 10.41 44.76
CA LYS A 82 44.80 11.40 43.84
C LYS A 82 43.57 10.87 43.11
N TYR A 83 43.57 9.63 42.64
CA TYR A 83 42.43 9.03 41.96
C TYR A 83 41.19 8.96 42.87
N PHE A 84 41.33 8.40 44.08
CA PHE A 84 40.23 8.25 45.04
C PHE A 84 39.78 9.57 45.68
N SER A 85 40.51 10.69 45.45
CA SER A 85 40.03 12.02 45.83
C SER A 85 38.86 12.52 44.97
N TYR A 86 38.66 11.97 43.78
CA TYR A 86 37.56 12.35 42.90
C TYR A 86 36.22 11.77 43.39
N PRO A 87 35.09 12.47 43.20
CA PRO A 87 33.79 12.11 43.79
C PRO A 87 33.02 11.01 43.03
N PHE A 88 33.70 10.06 42.36
CA PHE A 88 33.01 8.97 41.68
C PHE A 88 32.29 8.01 42.67
N PRO A 89 31.20 7.33 42.23
CA PRO A 89 30.34 6.53 43.10
C PRO A 89 30.96 5.22 43.59
N ALA A 90 31.54 4.42 42.68
CA ALA A 90 32.15 3.14 43.01
C ALA A 90 33.20 2.74 41.96
N MET A 91 34.16 1.91 42.39
CA MET A 91 35.08 1.22 41.50
C MET A 91 34.81 -0.28 41.49
N VAL A 92 34.56 -0.87 40.31
CA VAL A 92 34.37 -2.31 40.12
C VAL A 92 35.61 -2.95 39.53
N LEU A 93 36.16 -3.92 40.24
CA LEU A 93 37.30 -4.73 39.82
C LEU A 93 36.80 -5.96 39.05
N SER A 94 37.30 -6.15 37.83
CA SER A 94 36.99 -7.35 37.04
C SER A 94 37.67 -8.61 37.59
N SER A 95 37.21 -9.79 37.16
CA SER A 95 37.71 -11.08 37.66
C SER A 95 39.19 -11.38 37.42
N LYS A 96 39.87 -10.58 36.60
CA LYS A 96 41.29 -10.73 36.26
C LYS A 96 42.20 -9.67 36.93
N VAL A 97 41.71 -8.98 37.94
CA VAL A 97 42.52 -8.06 38.77
C VAL A 97 43.19 -8.86 39.89
N ALA A 98 44.52 -8.85 39.95
CA ALA A 98 45.31 -9.77 40.79
C ALA A 98 45.80 -9.15 42.11
N ASP A 99 46.21 -7.88 42.09
CA ASP A 99 46.73 -7.16 43.27
C ASP A 99 45.89 -5.92 43.56
N HIS A 100 45.22 -5.92 44.71
CA HIS A 100 44.30 -4.88 45.13
C HIS A 100 44.43 -4.51 46.62
N LYS A 101 45.48 -4.96 47.33
CA LYS A 101 45.66 -4.66 48.77
C LYS A 101 45.77 -3.15 49.02
N LEU A 102 46.68 -2.48 48.28
CA LEU A 102 46.86 -1.03 48.36
C LEU A 102 45.64 -0.26 47.82
N LEU A 103 44.91 -0.82 46.84
CA LEU A 103 43.67 -0.23 46.35
C LEU A 103 42.59 -0.20 47.45
N ILE A 104 42.41 -1.31 48.17
CA ILE A 104 41.48 -1.39 49.31
C ILE A 104 41.91 -0.46 50.43
N GLU A 105 43.20 -0.44 50.79
CA GLU A 105 43.74 0.43 51.84
C GLU A 105 43.41 1.90 51.58
N VAL A 106 43.80 2.41 50.40
CA VAL A 106 43.55 3.81 50.01
C VAL A 106 42.05 4.11 49.86
N ALA A 107 41.25 3.16 49.37
CA ALA A 107 39.80 3.36 49.27
C ALA A 107 39.13 3.45 50.64
N LYS A 108 39.56 2.65 51.63
CA LYS A 108 39.07 2.76 53.01
C LYS A 108 39.44 4.10 53.64
N GLU A 109 40.68 4.56 53.44
CA GLU A 109 41.14 5.89 53.90
C GLU A 109 40.31 7.04 53.30
N LYS A 110 39.84 6.89 52.06
CA LYS A 110 39.05 7.90 51.33
C LYS A 110 37.54 7.67 51.37
N ASN A 111 37.05 6.69 52.12
CA ASN A 111 35.64 6.30 52.21
C ASN A 111 34.99 6.01 50.83
N LYS A 112 35.65 5.17 50.02
CA LYS A 112 35.25 4.82 48.65
C LYS A 112 34.81 3.38 48.52
N VAL A 113 33.77 3.16 47.72
CA VAL A 113 33.22 1.82 47.46
C VAL A 113 34.09 1.07 46.44
N ILE A 114 34.59 -0.10 46.83
CA ILE A 114 35.23 -1.06 45.91
C ILE A 114 34.40 -2.32 45.86
N LEU A 115 34.04 -2.72 44.64
CA LEU A 115 33.30 -3.93 44.32
C LEU A 115 34.15 -4.85 43.47
N LYS A 116 33.92 -6.16 43.55
CA LYS A 116 34.58 -7.15 42.71
C LYS A 116 33.55 -8.02 42.02
N CYS A 117 33.73 -8.21 40.71
CA CYS A 117 32.86 -9.02 39.88
C CYS A 117 33.55 -10.28 39.37
N ASN A 118 32.78 -11.34 39.15
CA ASN A 118 33.27 -12.62 38.63
C ASN A 118 33.44 -12.62 37.10
N MET A 119 33.30 -11.46 36.45
CA MET A 119 33.25 -11.31 35.00
C MET A 119 34.47 -10.55 34.46
N ARG A 120 34.79 -10.77 33.18
CA ARG A 120 35.76 -9.93 32.47
C ARG A 120 35.18 -8.53 32.29
N ALA A 121 36.03 -7.49 32.38
CA ALA A 121 35.62 -6.09 32.28
C ALA A 121 34.70 -5.80 31.07
N THR A 122 35.04 -6.28 29.86
CA THR A 122 34.22 -6.05 28.66
C THR A 122 32.81 -6.63 28.77
N LYS A 123 32.66 -7.82 29.38
CA LYS A 123 31.35 -8.47 29.56
C LYS A 123 30.55 -7.70 30.61
N PHE A 124 31.19 -7.34 31.72
CA PHE A 124 30.55 -6.57 32.80
C PHE A 124 30.11 -5.18 32.34
N ILE A 125 30.93 -4.45 31.58
CA ILE A 125 30.55 -3.14 30.99
C ILE A 125 29.28 -3.27 30.15
N LYS A 126 29.18 -4.31 29.32
CA LYS A 126 28.01 -4.52 28.45
C LYS A 126 26.74 -4.80 29.28
N GLU A 127 26.84 -5.69 30.27
CA GLU A 127 25.68 -6.06 31.09
C GLU A 127 25.27 -4.93 32.06
N LEU A 128 26.23 -4.22 32.65
CA LEU A 128 25.96 -3.05 33.50
C LEU A 128 25.32 -1.92 32.71
N ASN A 129 25.80 -1.63 31.49
CA ASN A 129 25.16 -0.64 30.61
C ASN A 129 23.71 -1.03 30.31
N PHE A 130 23.46 -2.31 29.97
CA PHE A 130 22.11 -2.81 29.71
C PHE A 130 21.19 -2.64 30.92
N TYR A 131 21.68 -3.01 32.12
CA TYR A 131 20.93 -2.88 33.36
C TYR A 131 20.62 -1.42 33.71
N LEU A 132 21.64 -0.55 33.68
CA LEU A 132 21.49 0.87 34.01
C LEU A 132 20.58 1.61 33.02
N LYS A 133 20.68 1.37 31.70
CA LYS A 133 19.74 1.95 30.73
C LYS A 133 18.29 1.53 30.99
N ASN A 134 18.06 0.26 31.33
CA ASN A 134 16.71 -0.23 31.60
C ASN A 134 16.17 0.24 32.96
N ALA A 135 17.03 0.45 33.96
CA ALA A 135 16.63 0.92 35.28
C ALA A 135 16.42 2.45 35.34
N LEU A 136 17.26 3.20 34.62
CA LEU A 136 17.26 4.67 34.56
C LEU A 136 16.53 5.23 33.33
N GLY A 137 15.96 4.36 32.48
CA GLY A 137 15.21 4.78 31.29
C GLY A 137 14.04 5.69 31.65
N ARG A 138 13.82 6.73 30.85
CA ARG A 138 12.72 7.67 31.08
C ARG A 138 11.39 6.94 30.95
N GLU A 139 10.47 7.25 31.86
CA GLU A 139 9.11 6.73 31.84
C GLU A 139 8.11 7.89 31.81
N ALA A 140 7.06 7.73 31.00
CA ALA A 140 5.96 8.66 30.93
C ALA A 140 4.65 7.88 30.96
N MET A 141 3.72 8.38 31.77
CA MET A 141 2.36 7.88 31.80
C MET A 141 1.51 8.70 30.85
N LEU A 142 0.85 8.02 29.92
CA LEU A 142 -0.15 8.60 29.04
C LEU A 142 -1.53 8.05 29.41
N ASP A 143 -2.48 8.95 29.62
CA ASP A 143 -3.89 8.60 29.81
C ASP A 143 -4.68 8.92 28.54
N LYS A 144 -5.82 8.25 28.37
CA LYS A 144 -6.72 8.40 27.20
C LYS A 144 -6.08 8.01 25.86
N HIS A 145 -5.11 7.10 25.86
CA HIS A 145 -4.42 6.62 24.66
C HIS A 145 -4.50 5.10 24.62
N ILE A 146 -4.84 4.54 23.46
CA ILE A 146 -4.91 3.08 23.29
C ILE A 146 -3.65 2.59 22.61
N LEU A 147 -3.00 1.57 23.17
CA LEU A 147 -1.90 0.86 22.54
C LEU A 147 -2.38 -0.51 22.04
N LEU A 148 -2.19 -0.76 20.75
CA LEU A 148 -2.55 -2.01 20.07
C LEU A 148 -1.34 -2.60 19.33
N GLU A 149 -1.37 -3.89 19.06
CA GLU A 149 -0.51 -4.56 18.08
C GLU A 149 -1.33 -4.99 16.88
N VAL A 150 -1.05 -4.39 15.72
CA VAL A 150 -1.69 -4.69 14.44
C VAL A 150 -0.65 -5.26 13.50
N TYR A 151 -0.81 -6.52 13.07
CA TYR A 151 0.18 -7.28 12.28
C TYR A 151 1.63 -7.22 12.81
N GLY A 152 1.77 -7.18 14.14
CA GLY A 152 3.08 -7.10 14.80
C GLY A 152 3.64 -5.68 14.93
N ILE A 153 2.97 -4.65 14.43
CA ILE A 153 3.34 -3.24 14.59
C ILE A 153 2.62 -2.68 15.82
N GLY A 154 3.34 -2.02 16.72
CA GLY A 154 2.73 -1.34 17.87
C GLY A 154 2.22 0.04 17.50
N ILE A 155 0.91 0.22 17.63
CA ILE A 155 0.18 1.43 17.25
C ILE A 155 -0.30 2.15 18.49
N LEU A 156 0.19 3.38 18.69
CA LEU A 156 -0.38 4.32 19.65
C LEU A 156 -1.56 5.07 19.00
N LEU A 157 -2.77 4.67 19.35
CA LEU A 157 -4.02 5.21 18.83
C LEU A 157 -4.52 6.39 19.68
N ARG A 158 -4.76 7.51 19.01
CA ARG A 158 -5.20 8.79 19.58
C ARG A 158 -6.46 9.29 18.89
N GLY A 159 -7.09 10.30 19.49
CA GLY A 159 -8.32 10.92 18.98
C GLY A 159 -9.53 10.79 19.92
N PRO A 160 -10.73 11.14 19.41
CA PRO A 160 -12.00 11.02 20.13
C PRO A 160 -12.26 9.60 20.64
N GLU A 161 -12.87 9.49 21.81
CA GLU A 161 -13.03 8.22 22.54
C GLU A 161 -13.89 7.20 21.77
N GLU A 162 -15.04 7.63 21.26
CA GLU A 162 -15.94 6.79 20.45
C GLU A 162 -15.23 6.16 19.23
N LEU A 163 -14.40 6.94 18.52
CA LEU A 163 -13.67 6.47 17.35
C LEU A 163 -12.59 5.46 17.72
N LYS A 164 -11.84 5.73 18.80
CA LYS A 164 -10.79 4.82 19.29
C LYS A 164 -11.39 3.50 19.76
N ILE A 165 -12.48 3.54 20.52
CA ILE A 165 -13.17 2.35 21.03
C ILE A 165 -13.70 1.52 19.86
N GLY A 166 -14.46 2.13 18.95
CA GLY A 166 -15.03 1.43 17.80
C GLY A 166 -13.96 0.78 16.92
N ALA A 167 -12.88 1.51 16.60
CA ALA A 167 -11.76 0.96 15.84
C ALA A 167 -11.04 -0.18 16.60
N THR A 168 -10.91 -0.07 17.92
CA THR A 168 -10.27 -1.08 18.76
C THR A 168 -11.06 -2.38 18.78
N VAL A 169 -12.37 -2.31 18.99
CA VAL A 169 -13.27 -3.48 19.00
C VAL A 169 -13.18 -4.21 17.65
N GLU A 170 -13.26 -3.49 16.55
CA GLU A 170 -13.21 -4.09 15.22
C GLU A 170 -11.83 -4.69 14.89
N LEU A 171 -10.73 -4.08 15.34
CA LEU A 171 -9.39 -4.66 15.23
C LEU A 171 -9.25 -5.94 16.08
N LEU A 172 -9.88 -5.98 17.25
CA LEU A 172 -9.89 -7.16 18.12
C LEU A 172 -10.66 -8.32 17.50
N GLU A 173 -11.82 -8.06 16.90
CA GLU A 173 -12.59 -9.06 16.14
C GLU A 173 -11.78 -9.66 14.98
N ARG A 174 -10.88 -8.86 14.39
CA ARG A 174 -9.95 -9.28 13.33
C ARG A 174 -8.71 -10.03 13.84
N GLY A 175 -8.60 -10.22 15.16
CA GLY A 175 -7.53 -11.00 15.79
C GLY A 175 -6.26 -10.21 16.13
N HIS A 176 -6.32 -8.87 16.12
CA HIS A 176 -5.23 -8.03 16.62
C HIS A 176 -5.18 -8.05 18.15
N LYS A 177 -4.11 -7.49 18.73
CA LYS A 177 -3.88 -7.59 20.17
C LYS A 177 -3.97 -6.24 20.86
N PHE A 178 -4.67 -6.22 21.97
CA PHE A 178 -4.77 -5.10 22.88
C PHE A 178 -3.66 -5.13 23.94
N ILE A 179 -3.10 -3.96 24.23
CA ILE A 179 -2.15 -3.80 25.33
C ILE A 179 -2.85 -3.07 26.47
N THR A 180 -3.30 -1.84 26.24
CA THR A 180 -3.98 -1.02 27.24
C THR A 180 -4.62 0.22 26.62
N ASP A 181 -5.66 0.75 27.25
CA ASP A 181 -6.40 1.97 26.89
C ASP A 181 -6.29 3.08 27.94
N ALA A 182 -6.07 2.70 29.19
CA ALA A 182 -5.83 3.55 30.33
C ALA A 182 -4.45 3.25 30.94
N ARG A 183 -3.88 4.24 31.64
CA ARG A 183 -2.64 4.08 32.42
C ARG A 183 -1.48 3.50 31.59
N LEU A 184 -1.32 3.97 30.36
CA LEU A 184 -0.26 3.52 29.47
C LEU A 184 1.08 4.06 29.98
N ASN A 185 1.91 3.17 30.53
CA ASN A 185 3.29 3.50 30.86
C ASN A 185 4.18 3.27 29.64
N LEU A 186 4.78 4.34 29.15
CA LEU A 186 5.80 4.32 28.12
C LEU A 186 7.18 4.33 28.77
N LYS A 187 8.04 3.43 28.34
CA LYS A 187 9.39 3.26 28.84
C LYS A 187 10.39 3.30 27.70
N GLU A 188 11.38 4.17 27.83
CA GLU A 188 12.55 4.20 26.95
C GLU A 188 13.47 3.00 27.25
N THR A 189 13.90 2.31 26.18
CA THR A 189 14.85 1.19 26.24
C THR A 189 15.84 1.28 25.08
N GLU A 190 16.93 0.51 25.13
CA GLU A 190 17.90 0.44 24.03
C GLU A 190 17.29 0.05 22.67
N ASN A 191 16.19 -0.72 22.69
CA ASN A 191 15.54 -1.25 21.47
C ASN A 191 14.38 -0.37 20.95
N GLY A 192 14.11 0.75 21.63
CA GLY A 192 13.03 1.67 21.28
C GLY A 192 12.15 2.05 22.47
N LEU A 193 11.04 2.69 22.16
CA LEU A 193 9.99 3.05 23.11
C LEU A 193 9.04 1.86 23.29
N PHE A 194 8.82 1.40 24.52
CA PHE A 194 7.90 0.29 24.84
C PHE A 194 6.75 0.78 25.69
N GLY A 195 5.54 0.33 25.37
CA GLY A 195 4.35 0.60 26.15
C GLY A 195 3.83 -0.66 26.86
N MET A 196 3.32 -0.44 28.07
CA MET A 196 2.69 -1.45 28.92
C MET A 196 1.68 -0.78 29.84
N ASN A 197 0.75 -1.53 30.41
CA ASN A 197 -0.16 -0.99 31.43
C ASN A 197 0.59 -0.85 32.77
N SER A 198 0.37 0.28 33.46
CA SER A 198 1.12 0.66 34.66
C SER A 198 0.63 0.00 35.96
N LYS A 199 -0.41 -0.85 35.95
CA LYS A 199 -0.89 -1.55 37.15
C LYS A 199 0.19 -2.49 37.69
N ALA A 200 0.35 -2.52 39.02
CA ALA A 200 1.40 -3.27 39.72
C ALA A 200 1.27 -4.80 39.56
N GLU A 201 0.05 -5.30 39.46
CA GLU A 201 -0.26 -6.67 39.05
C GLU A 201 -1.35 -6.63 37.98
N ILE A 202 -1.02 -7.14 36.80
CA ILE A 202 -1.98 -7.45 35.74
C ILE A 202 -1.85 -8.95 35.57
N ILE A 203 -2.89 -9.67 35.93
CA ILE A 203 -2.96 -11.11 35.69
C ILE A 203 -3.19 -11.26 34.18
N PRO A 204 -2.21 -11.83 33.44
CA PRO A 204 -2.39 -12.06 32.02
C PRO A 204 -3.65 -12.90 31.80
N GLY A 205 -4.59 -12.35 31.04
CA GLY A 205 -5.86 -13.01 30.75
C GLY A 205 -7.00 -12.75 31.75
N LYS A 206 -6.86 -11.81 32.71
CA LYS A 206 -7.99 -11.37 33.56
C LYS A 206 -8.16 -9.86 33.64
N ASP A 207 -7.07 -9.09 33.53
CA ASP A 207 -7.08 -7.66 33.88
C ASP A 207 -6.98 -6.69 32.69
N TYR A 208 -7.39 -7.14 31.49
CA TYR A 208 -7.45 -6.29 30.30
C TYR A 208 -8.88 -5.75 30.13
N PHE A 209 -9.07 -4.48 30.45
CA PHE A 209 -10.34 -3.79 30.30
C PHE A 209 -10.23 -2.71 29.25
N LEU A 210 -11.31 -2.49 28.52
CA LEU A 210 -11.53 -1.33 27.68
C LEU A 210 -12.62 -0.48 28.36
N GLU A 211 -12.24 0.72 28.80
CA GLU A 211 -13.11 1.68 29.48
C GLU A 211 -14.17 2.21 28.51
N MET A 212 -15.44 2.14 28.92
CA MET A 212 -16.59 2.64 28.17
C MET A 212 -17.16 3.87 28.87
N GLN A 213 -17.58 4.90 28.13
CA GLN A 213 -18.24 6.06 28.75
C GLN A 213 -19.69 5.73 29.11
N GLY A 214 -19.99 5.69 30.41
CA GLY A 214 -21.37 5.52 30.90
C GLY A 214 -21.92 4.09 30.81
N GLU A 215 -21.11 3.13 30.36
CA GLU A 215 -21.44 1.70 30.29
C GLU A 215 -20.41 0.86 31.09
N GLU A 216 -20.69 -0.43 31.24
CA GLU A 216 -19.77 -1.35 31.93
C GLU A 216 -18.51 -1.60 31.09
N ASN A 217 -17.33 -1.56 31.73
CA ASN A 217 -16.06 -1.77 31.05
C ASN A 217 -15.98 -3.17 30.44
N ILE A 218 -15.48 -3.26 29.20
CA ILE A 218 -15.40 -4.52 28.48
C ILE A 218 -14.12 -5.25 28.87
N ASN A 219 -14.23 -6.46 29.44
CA ASN A 219 -13.06 -7.30 29.68
C ASN A 219 -12.60 -7.98 28.38
N ILE A 220 -11.55 -7.45 27.76
CA ILE A 220 -11.06 -7.92 26.46
C ILE A 220 -10.72 -9.41 26.47
N THR A 221 -10.20 -9.95 27.58
CA THR A 221 -9.89 -11.39 27.63
C THR A 221 -11.16 -12.24 27.63
N ASN A 222 -12.18 -11.85 28.37
CA ASN A 222 -13.41 -12.62 28.44
C ASN A 222 -14.16 -12.63 27.11
N TYR A 223 -14.19 -11.48 26.42
CA TYR A 223 -14.93 -11.32 25.16
C TYR A 223 -14.16 -11.85 23.93
N PHE A 224 -12.85 -11.57 23.83
CA PHE A 224 -12.03 -11.87 22.63
C PHE A 224 -10.98 -12.97 22.86
N GLY A 225 -10.88 -13.50 24.08
CA GLY A 225 -9.96 -14.57 24.46
C GLY A 225 -8.54 -14.10 24.80
N VAL A 226 -7.78 -14.92 25.53
CA VAL A 226 -6.44 -14.55 26.04
C VAL A 226 -5.46 -14.13 24.94
N LYS A 227 -5.57 -14.71 23.74
CA LYS A 227 -4.69 -14.42 22.59
C LYS A 227 -4.83 -12.99 22.05
N SER A 228 -5.94 -12.32 22.34
CA SER A 228 -6.23 -10.94 21.96
C SER A 228 -5.53 -9.90 22.83
N THR A 229 -4.74 -10.33 23.82
CA THR A 229 -4.05 -9.43 24.75
C THR A 229 -2.54 -9.61 24.72
N ARG A 230 -1.79 -8.56 25.02
CA ARG A 230 -0.34 -8.60 25.15
C ARG A 230 0.14 -7.66 26.25
N PRO A 231 1.04 -8.09 27.15
CA PRO A 231 1.43 -7.28 28.30
C PRO A 231 2.32 -6.09 27.93
N VAL A 232 3.21 -6.26 26.95
CA VAL A 232 4.20 -5.25 26.56
C VAL A 232 4.34 -5.24 25.04
N LYS A 233 4.43 -4.04 24.46
CA LYS A 233 4.68 -3.86 23.02
C LYS A 233 5.55 -2.63 22.74
N LYS A 234 6.48 -2.75 21.79
CA LYS A 234 7.21 -1.59 21.24
C LYS A 234 6.23 -0.67 20.52
N VAL A 235 6.28 0.63 20.76
CA VAL A 235 5.53 1.63 20.00
C VAL A 235 6.31 1.94 18.74
N ASP A 236 5.72 1.63 17.59
CA ASP A 236 6.34 1.80 16.28
C ASP A 236 5.79 3.01 15.53
N MET A 237 4.51 3.33 15.70
CA MET A 237 3.86 4.48 15.06
C MET A 237 2.68 5.04 15.86
N ILE A 238 2.30 6.27 15.53
CA ILE A 238 1.14 6.98 16.10
C ILE A 238 0.07 7.11 15.03
N ILE A 239 -1.16 6.76 15.38
CA ILE A 239 -2.34 7.02 14.54
C ILE A 239 -3.27 7.97 15.30
N GLU A 240 -3.51 9.14 14.72
CA GLU A 240 -4.43 10.15 15.23
C GLU A 240 -5.76 10.04 14.48
N LEU A 241 -6.83 9.65 15.17
CA LEU A 241 -8.18 9.66 14.61
C LEU A 241 -8.81 11.04 14.79
N GLU A 242 -9.40 11.57 13.73
CA GLU A 242 -10.10 12.85 13.78
C GLU A 242 -11.49 12.74 13.14
N VAL A 243 -12.44 13.54 13.61
CA VAL A 243 -13.74 13.68 12.93
C VAL A 243 -13.52 14.39 11.61
N TRP A 244 -14.08 13.85 10.53
CA TRP A 244 -13.96 14.43 9.21
C TRP A 244 -14.45 15.89 9.16
N GLN A 245 -13.66 16.76 8.53
CA GLN A 245 -14.00 18.16 8.26
C GLN A 245 -13.74 18.45 6.78
N GLU A 246 -14.72 19.00 6.06
CA GLU A 246 -14.61 19.26 4.61
C GLU A 246 -13.50 20.24 4.24
N LYS A 247 -13.25 21.24 5.10
CA LYS A 247 -12.29 22.33 4.84
C LYS A 247 -10.85 21.99 5.24
N LYS A 248 -10.62 20.87 5.94
CA LYS A 248 -9.27 20.50 6.41
C LYS A 248 -8.52 19.78 5.27
N PHE A 249 -7.33 20.27 4.95
CA PHE A 249 -6.46 19.63 3.96
C PHE A 249 -5.73 18.46 4.62
N TYR A 250 -6.00 17.25 4.14
CA TYR A 250 -5.23 16.06 4.49
C TYR A 250 -4.20 15.82 3.39
N ASP A 251 -2.97 15.39 3.75
CA ASP A 251 -1.97 15.02 2.75
C ASP A 251 -2.53 13.87 1.88
N ARG A 252 -2.66 14.15 0.59
CA ARG A 252 -3.23 13.24 -0.42
C ARG A 252 -2.18 12.35 -1.07
N LEU A 253 -0.92 12.78 -1.04
CA LEU A 253 0.16 12.05 -1.67
C LEU A 253 0.85 11.13 -0.67
N GLY A 254 0.94 11.53 0.61
CA GLY A 254 1.60 10.73 1.65
C GLY A 254 3.12 10.72 1.50
N ILE A 255 3.67 11.80 0.93
CA ILE A 255 5.11 11.95 0.62
C ILE A 255 5.87 12.38 1.86
N ASP A 256 5.32 13.36 2.60
CA ASP A 256 5.99 13.92 3.77
C ASP A 256 5.69 13.06 5.00
N GLU A 257 6.74 12.54 5.62
CA GLU A 257 6.61 11.74 6.83
C GLU A 257 6.55 12.67 8.05
N VAL A 258 5.34 12.87 8.58
CA VAL A 258 5.16 13.56 9.85
C VAL A 258 5.70 12.67 10.97
N ARG A 259 6.58 13.22 11.80
CA ARG A 259 7.09 12.53 12.99
C ARG A 259 6.79 13.34 14.23
N GLU A 260 6.44 12.66 15.31
CA GLU A 260 6.21 13.24 16.62
C GLU A 260 7.21 12.64 17.62
N GLU A 261 7.72 13.46 18.53
CA GLU A 261 8.69 13.04 19.53
C GLU A 261 7.98 12.66 20.84
N ILE A 262 8.21 11.44 21.33
CA ILE A 262 7.76 10.97 22.65
C ILE A 262 8.97 10.41 23.40
N LEU A 263 9.27 10.97 24.58
CA LEU A 263 10.42 10.58 25.40
C LEU A 263 11.75 10.53 24.61
N GLY A 264 11.97 11.48 23.69
CA GLY A 264 13.17 11.53 22.84
C GLY A 264 13.13 10.64 21.59
N TYR A 265 12.09 9.82 21.40
CA TYR A 265 11.91 8.98 20.21
C TYR A 265 11.00 9.65 19.19
N LYS A 266 11.51 9.86 17.97
CA LYS A 266 10.74 10.35 16.84
C LYS A 266 9.98 9.22 16.16
N LEU A 267 8.69 9.13 16.47
CA LEU A 267 7.77 8.14 15.91
C LEU A 267 7.04 8.73 14.70
N PRO A 268 6.84 7.96 13.62
CA PRO A 268 5.98 8.38 12.53
C PRO A 268 4.53 8.52 13.01
N LYS A 269 3.88 9.58 12.57
CA LYS A 269 2.51 9.92 12.89
C LYS A 269 1.69 10.01 11.61
N ILE A 270 0.53 9.38 11.60
CA ILE A 270 -0.48 9.57 10.56
C ILE A 270 -1.79 10.05 11.18
N THR A 271 -2.54 10.84 10.42
CA THR A 271 -3.85 11.34 10.84
C THR A 271 -4.91 10.77 9.91
N LEU A 272 -5.83 9.99 10.48
CA LEU A 272 -6.90 9.32 9.76
C LEU A 272 -8.24 9.98 10.06
N PRO A 273 -8.94 10.50 9.04
CA PRO A 273 -10.23 11.12 9.25
C PRO A 273 -11.36 10.09 9.21
N ALA A 274 -12.13 10.02 10.30
CA ALA A 274 -13.31 9.18 10.44
C ALA A 274 -14.55 9.84 9.82
N ARG A 275 -15.28 9.08 8.98
CA ARG A 275 -16.63 9.42 8.48
C ARG A 275 -17.59 8.27 8.79
N LYS A 276 -18.89 8.58 8.81
CA LYS A 276 -19.97 7.59 8.95
C LYS A 276 -19.86 6.51 7.86
N GLY A 277 -20.02 5.24 8.24
CA GLY A 277 -19.99 4.08 7.33
C GLY A 277 -18.59 3.62 6.90
N ARG A 278 -17.51 4.19 7.46
CA ARG A 278 -16.12 3.75 7.22
C ARG A 278 -15.65 2.74 8.26
N ASN A 279 -15.04 1.67 7.79
CA ASN A 279 -14.31 0.71 8.60
C ASN A 279 -12.90 1.25 8.91
N LEU A 280 -12.71 1.84 10.09
CA LEU A 280 -11.41 2.40 10.49
C LEU A 280 -10.36 1.32 10.70
N ALA A 281 -10.77 0.13 11.14
CA ALA A 281 -9.86 -0.98 11.37
C ALA A 281 -9.11 -1.37 10.09
N VAL A 282 -9.79 -1.46 8.94
CA VAL A 282 -9.15 -1.75 7.65
C VAL A 282 -8.12 -0.68 7.28
N ILE A 283 -8.41 0.60 7.51
CA ILE A 283 -7.47 1.69 7.21
C ILE A 283 -6.26 1.62 8.14
N ILE A 284 -6.45 1.29 9.42
CA ILE A 284 -5.37 1.09 10.40
C ILE A 284 -4.51 -0.13 10.04
N GLU A 285 -5.12 -1.24 9.63
CA GLU A 285 -4.42 -2.42 9.11
C GLU A 285 -3.57 -2.07 7.89
N THR A 286 -4.15 -1.33 6.95
CA THR A 286 -3.46 -0.84 5.75
C THR A 286 -2.28 0.06 6.13
N ALA A 287 -2.47 0.94 7.13
CA ALA A 287 -1.41 1.78 7.67
C ALA A 287 -0.24 0.96 8.20
N ALA A 288 -0.53 -0.09 8.98
CA ALA A 288 0.48 -0.96 9.56
C ALA A 288 1.29 -1.70 8.48
N ILE A 289 0.62 -2.22 7.45
CA ILE A 289 1.29 -2.88 6.32
C ILE A 289 2.13 -1.85 5.54
N ASN A 290 1.59 -0.66 5.26
CA ASN A 290 2.30 0.41 4.56
C ASN A 290 3.53 0.89 5.34
N PHE A 291 3.43 1.03 6.67
CA PHE A 291 4.56 1.34 7.54
C PHE A 291 5.66 0.27 7.41
N ARG A 292 5.28 -1.01 7.45
CA ARG A 292 6.22 -2.12 7.27
C ARG A 292 6.90 -2.09 5.89
N LEU A 293 6.15 -1.78 4.83
CA LEU A 293 6.70 -1.64 3.47
C LEU A 293 7.70 -0.48 3.38
N LYS A 294 7.37 0.68 3.95
CA LYS A 294 8.28 1.83 4.03
C LYS A 294 9.56 1.47 4.78
N ALA A 295 9.46 0.75 5.89
CA ALA A 295 10.62 0.24 6.64
C ALA A 295 11.48 -0.75 5.84
N MET A 296 10.90 -1.47 4.87
CA MET A 296 11.59 -2.33 3.91
C MET A 296 12.15 -1.58 2.70
N GLY A 297 11.94 -0.26 2.61
CA GLY A 297 12.43 0.59 1.53
C GLY A 297 11.45 0.82 0.37
N PHE A 298 10.21 0.32 0.46
CA PHE A 298 9.18 0.52 -0.56
C PHE A 298 8.30 1.73 -0.23
N ASN A 299 8.34 2.77 -1.07
CA ASN A 299 7.49 3.95 -0.94
C ASN A 299 6.56 4.08 -2.17
N SER A 300 5.29 3.71 -1.98
CA SER A 300 4.25 3.71 -3.02
C SER A 300 4.05 5.09 -3.65
N ALA A 301 4.04 6.16 -2.84
CA ALA A 301 3.84 7.52 -3.32
C ALA A 301 5.00 7.97 -4.21
N LYS A 302 6.24 7.71 -3.79
CA LYS A 302 7.43 8.04 -4.59
C LYS A 302 7.44 7.27 -5.91
N TYR A 303 7.15 5.96 -5.86
CA TYR A 303 7.08 5.12 -7.06
C TYR A 303 5.99 5.60 -8.03
N PHE A 304 4.79 5.92 -7.51
CA PHE A 304 3.71 6.49 -8.32
C PHE A 304 4.12 7.78 -9.02
N MET A 305 4.79 8.71 -8.31
CA MET A 305 5.25 9.96 -8.90
C MET A 305 6.29 9.73 -10.01
N GLU A 306 7.23 8.81 -9.81
CA GLU A 306 8.25 8.48 -10.80
C GLU A 306 7.62 7.88 -12.07
N GLU A 307 6.70 6.93 -11.91
CA GLU A 307 6.00 6.31 -13.05
C GLU A 307 5.05 7.30 -13.75
N SER A 308 4.36 8.14 -12.99
CA SER A 308 3.47 9.18 -13.55
C SER A 308 4.28 10.17 -14.38
N LYS A 309 5.44 10.62 -13.89
CA LYS A 309 6.36 11.47 -14.66
C LYS A 309 6.84 10.82 -15.96
N LYS A 310 7.19 9.52 -15.93
CA LYS A 310 7.58 8.78 -17.14
C LYS A 310 6.43 8.72 -18.15
N LEU A 311 5.22 8.45 -17.68
CA LEU A 311 4.03 8.37 -18.53
C LEU A 311 3.71 9.73 -19.17
N ILE A 312 3.75 10.82 -18.40
CA ILE A 312 3.54 12.18 -18.89
C ILE A 312 4.60 12.55 -19.93
N LYS A 313 5.88 12.24 -19.66
CA LYS A 313 6.97 12.49 -20.62
C LYS A 313 6.76 11.72 -21.92
N LYS A 314 6.44 10.43 -21.83
CA LYS A 314 6.14 9.58 -22.98
C LYS A 314 4.96 10.12 -23.79
N ASN A 315 3.88 10.51 -23.12
CA ASN A 315 2.69 11.09 -23.78
C ASN A 315 3.01 12.43 -24.45
N ARG A 316 3.91 13.24 -23.86
CA ARG A 316 4.38 14.49 -24.47
C ARG A 316 5.26 14.25 -25.70
N GLU A 317 6.23 13.34 -25.62
CA GLU A 317 7.07 12.97 -26.77
C GLU A 317 6.23 12.43 -27.95
N ARG A 318 5.19 11.64 -27.65
CA ARG A 318 4.23 11.18 -28.67
C ARG A 318 3.50 12.34 -29.34
N ARG A 319 2.97 13.30 -28.55
CA ARG A 319 2.32 14.52 -29.08
C ARG A 319 3.27 15.31 -29.99
N GLU A 320 4.52 15.46 -29.59
CA GLU A 320 5.53 16.23 -30.32
C GLU A 320 5.94 15.56 -31.65
N ARG A 321 5.87 14.22 -31.74
CA ARG A 321 6.09 13.46 -32.99
C ARG A 321 4.89 13.46 -33.95
N GLY A 322 3.80 14.18 -33.65
CA GLY A 322 2.59 14.15 -34.48
C GLY A 322 1.80 12.85 -34.36
N GLU A 323 2.15 11.95 -33.43
CA GLU A 323 1.29 10.86 -32.97
C GLU A 323 0.17 11.51 -32.16
N ALA A 324 -0.85 12.03 -32.84
CA ALA A 324 -1.92 12.79 -32.21
C ALA A 324 -2.51 11.99 -31.04
N VAL A 325 -2.68 12.65 -29.90
CA VAL A 325 -3.23 12.03 -28.70
C VAL A 325 -4.74 11.88 -28.85
N GLY A 326 -5.08 10.72 -29.40
CA GLY A 326 -6.35 10.01 -29.34
C GLY A 326 -6.02 8.55 -29.64
N GLU A 327 -6.70 7.58 -29.00
CA GLU A 327 -6.57 6.15 -29.36
C GLU A 327 -7.11 5.85 -30.78
N ASP A 328 -7.48 6.89 -31.53
CA ASP A 328 -8.13 6.83 -32.84
C ASP A 328 -7.16 7.09 -34.00
N ASN A 329 -5.86 7.30 -33.76
CA ASN A 329 -4.86 7.47 -34.81
C ASN A 329 -3.83 6.35 -34.79
N LEU A 330 -3.83 5.52 -35.83
CA LEU A 330 -2.93 4.38 -36.01
C LEU A 330 -2.03 4.60 -37.24
N SER A 331 -0.74 4.88 -37.04
CA SER A 331 0.19 4.94 -38.17
C SER A 331 0.45 3.56 -38.77
N VAL A 332 0.76 3.50 -40.06
CA VAL A 332 1.07 2.23 -40.73
C VAL A 332 2.30 1.56 -40.12
N LYS A 333 3.30 2.35 -39.68
CA LYS A 333 4.48 1.83 -38.99
C LYS A 333 4.13 1.14 -37.67
N MET A 334 3.35 1.82 -36.82
CA MET A 334 2.91 1.25 -35.54
C MET A 334 2.08 -0.02 -35.77
N PHE A 335 1.18 0.00 -36.74
CA PHE A 335 0.40 -1.16 -37.14
C PHE A 335 1.29 -2.34 -37.58
N ALA A 336 2.32 -2.08 -38.39
CA ALA A 336 3.25 -3.10 -38.87
C ALA A 336 4.04 -3.73 -37.71
N GLU A 337 4.63 -2.91 -36.83
CA GLU A 337 5.38 -3.37 -35.66
C GLU A 337 4.53 -4.23 -34.71
N GLU A 338 3.32 -3.76 -34.35
CA GLU A 338 2.45 -4.47 -33.41
C GLU A 338 1.89 -5.78 -33.99
N ASN A 339 1.72 -5.86 -35.32
CA ASN A 339 1.23 -7.06 -36.00
C ASN A 339 2.34 -7.99 -36.51
N LYS A 340 3.61 -7.63 -36.30
CA LYS A 340 4.81 -8.35 -36.78
C LYS A 340 4.84 -8.47 -38.31
N LEU A 341 4.58 -7.35 -38.99
CA LEU A 341 4.68 -7.22 -40.44
C LEU A 341 6.02 -6.56 -40.80
N GLU A 342 6.67 -7.08 -41.82
CA GLU A 342 7.91 -6.51 -42.36
C GLU A 342 7.55 -5.34 -43.29
N ILE A 343 8.14 -4.16 -43.09
CA ILE A 343 8.00 -3.02 -43.99
C ILE A 343 9.05 -3.20 -45.10
N LEU A 344 8.59 -3.44 -46.33
CA LEU A 344 9.48 -3.62 -47.48
C LEU A 344 9.75 -2.32 -48.24
N ILE A 345 8.73 -1.46 -48.34
CA ILE A 345 8.79 -0.20 -49.08
C ILE A 345 8.00 0.85 -48.29
N GLY A 346 8.54 2.06 -48.24
CA GLY A 346 7.86 3.20 -47.61
C GLY A 346 8.12 3.33 -46.11
N GLU A 347 9.31 2.96 -45.62
CA GLU A 347 9.68 3.09 -44.20
C GLU A 347 9.47 4.52 -43.67
N SER A 348 9.89 5.54 -44.43
CA SER A 348 9.71 6.94 -44.05
C SER A 348 8.25 7.40 -44.13
N THR A 349 7.50 6.93 -45.13
CA THR A 349 6.08 7.27 -45.29
C THR A 349 5.15 6.52 -44.32
N ALA A 350 5.58 5.38 -43.78
CA ALA A 350 4.80 4.58 -42.84
C ALA A 350 4.54 5.31 -41.50
N GLU A 351 5.37 6.28 -41.13
CA GLU A 351 5.15 7.13 -39.95
C GLU A 351 4.08 8.20 -40.20
N GLU A 352 3.98 8.69 -41.44
CA GLU A 352 3.12 9.82 -41.81
C GLU A 352 1.72 9.37 -42.27
N ILE A 353 1.59 8.12 -42.75
CA ILE A 353 0.31 7.57 -43.20
C ILE A 353 -0.43 6.91 -42.03
N PHE A 354 -1.68 7.32 -41.84
CA PHE A 354 -2.56 6.81 -40.79
C PHE A 354 -3.69 5.96 -41.37
N ILE A 355 -3.92 4.81 -40.74
CA ILE A 355 -5.11 4.00 -40.91
C ILE A 355 -6.26 4.71 -40.19
N LYS A 356 -7.38 4.89 -40.89
CA LYS A 356 -8.57 5.60 -40.39
C LYS A 356 -9.84 4.74 -40.39
N ASP A 357 -9.76 3.55 -40.96
CA ASP A 357 -10.86 2.63 -41.18
C ASP A 357 -10.42 1.23 -40.76
N THR A 358 -11.34 0.45 -40.18
CA THR A 358 -11.13 -0.95 -39.82
C THR A 358 -11.25 -1.91 -41.01
N SER A 359 -11.73 -1.42 -42.15
CA SER A 359 -12.00 -2.21 -43.34
C SER A 359 -10.73 -2.81 -43.94
N ILE A 360 -10.84 -4.09 -44.32
CA ILE A 360 -9.79 -4.85 -44.99
C ILE A 360 -10.36 -5.36 -46.31
N HIS A 361 -9.69 -5.04 -47.41
CA HIS A 361 -10.16 -5.35 -48.74
C HIS A 361 -9.22 -6.32 -49.47
N ARG A 362 -9.82 -7.23 -50.24
CA ARG A 362 -9.13 -8.05 -51.25
C ARG A 362 -9.52 -7.53 -52.63
N PRO A 363 -8.62 -6.86 -53.35
CA PRO A 363 -8.99 -6.07 -54.52
C PRO A 363 -9.19 -6.92 -55.80
N ALA A 364 -9.68 -8.16 -55.72
CA ALA A 364 -9.73 -9.09 -56.86
C ALA A 364 -10.43 -8.52 -58.11
N LEU A 365 -11.58 -7.85 -57.95
CA LEU A 365 -12.32 -7.20 -59.05
C LEU A 365 -11.63 -5.93 -59.56
N ALA A 366 -11.08 -5.13 -58.65
CA ALA A 366 -10.31 -3.94 -59.03
C ALA A 366 -9.07 -4.33 -59.86
N LEU A 367 -8.41 -5.44 -59.50
CA LEU A 367 -7.26 -5.96 -60.24
C LEU A 367 -7.66 -6.53 -61.62
N SER A 368 -8.91 -6.95 -61.82
CA SER A 368 -9.43 -7.38 -63.14
C SER A 368 -9.82 -6.24 -64.07
N GLY A 369 -9.84 -5.00 -63.56
CA GLY A 369 -10.18 -3.81 -64.33
C GLY A 369 -11.65 -3.40 -64.21
N TYR A 370 -12.40 -4.03 -63.32
CA TYR A 370 -13.78 -3.67 -63.02
C TYR A 370 -13.80 -2.68 -61.83
N PHE A 371 -14.23 -1.44 -62.10
CA PHE A 371 -14.17 -0.30 -61.16
C PHE A 371 -15.52 0.44 -61.00
N ASP A 372 -16.64 -0.21 -61.37
CA ASP A 372 -17.93 0.43 -61.72
C ASP A 372 -19.03 0.08 -60.67
N LEU A 373 -20.06 0.87 -60.32
CA LEU A 373 -20.87 1.91 -60.99
C LEU A 373 -21.47 2.90 -59.95
N ASP A 374 -21.76 4.13 -60.40
CA ASP A 374 -22.46 5.25 -59.71
C ASP A 374 -21.66 6.14 -58.75
N GLU A 375 -21.96 7.43 -58.84
CA GLU A 375 -21.27 8.59 -58.31
C GLU A 375 -21.13 8.59 -56.79
N GLU A 376 -19.95 8.23 -56.31
CA GLU A 376 -19.20 8.91 -55.25
C GLU A 376 -17.81 8.29 -55.25
N SER A 377 -16.76 9.07 -55.01
CA SER A 377 -15.38 8.61 -55.01
C SER A 377 -15.24 7.25 -54.33
N TYR A 378 -14.81 6.21 -55.06
CA TYR A 378 -14.45 4.90 -54.50
C TYR A 378 -13.30 5.09 -53.51
N GLU A 379 -13.62 5.49 -52.29
CA GLU A 379 -12.70 5.74 -51.21
C GLU A 379 -12.39 4.41 -50.53
N ASN A 380 -11.45 3.67 -51.12
CA ASN A 380 -10.96 2.41 -50.57
C ASN A 380 -10.00 2.67 -49.39
N ASN A 381 -10.47 3.38 -48.35
CA ASN A 381 -9.65 3.89 -47.25
C ASN A 381 -9.10 2.78 -46.33
N GLY A 382 -9.52 1.53 -46.52
CA GLY A 382 -9.09 0.36 -45.77
C GLY A 382 -7.78 -0.28 -46.25
N LEU A 383 -7.22 -1.18 -45.45
CA LEU A 383 -6.01 -1.94 -45.79
C LEU A 383 -6.24 -2.90 -46.95
N GLN A 384 -5.29 -3.00 -47.87
CA GLN A 384 -5.38 -3.88 -49.04
C GLN A 384 -4.58 -5.15 -48.81
N ILE A 385 -5.18 -6.32 -49.03
CA ILE A 385 -4.49 -7.61 -48.87
C ILE A 385 -4.29 -8.29 -50.22
N PHE A 386 -3.03 -8.63 -50.50
CA PHE A 386 -2.61 -9.37 -51.68
C PHE A 386 -2.16 -10.76 -51.23
N THR A 387 -2.84 -11.80 -51.70
CA THR A 387 -2.44 -13.19 -51.48
C THR A 387 -1.79 -13.74 -52.75
N ILE A 388 -1.34 -14.98 -52.68
CA ILE A 388 -0.83 -15.70 -53.86
C ILE A 388 -1.82 -15.71 -55.03
N VAL A 389 -3.14 -15.67 -54.76
CA VAL A 389 -4.18 -15.70 -55.80
C VAL A 389 -4.17 -14.41 -56.61
N GLU A 390 -4.17 -13.24 -55.96
CA GLU A 390 -4.13 -11.93 -56.62
C GLU A 390 -2.85 -11.77 -57.44
N LEU A 391 -1.70 -12.21 -56.89
CA LEU A 391 -0.41 -12.15 -57.58
C LEU A 391 -0.37 -13.08 -58.82
N LYS A 392 -0.89 -14.31 -58.70
CA LYS A 392 -0.99 -15.24 -59.84
C LYS A 392 -1.91 -14.71 -60.93
N TYR A 393 -3.04 -14.14 -60.55
CA TYR A 393 -3.97 -13.51 -61.49
C TYR A 393 -3.32 -12.37 -62.26
N LEU A 394 -2.67 -11.43 -61.56
CA LEU A 394 -1.96 -10.32 -62.20
C LEU A 394 -0.87 -10.82 -63.17
N ASN A 395 -0.13 -11.87 -62.81
CA ASN A 395 0.89 -12.46 -63.68
C ASN A 395 0.30 -13.18 -64.91
N SER A 396 -0.98 -13.54 -64.89
CA SER A 396 -1.67 -14.15 -66.04
C SER A 396 -2.18 -13.15 -67.08
N LEU A 397 -2.25 -11.86 -66.73
CA LEU A 397 -2.70 -10.79 -67.62
C LEU A 397 -1.58 -10.32 -68.56
N ASP A 398 -1.96 -9.88 -69.76
CA ASP A 398 -1.06 -9.15 -70.65
C ASP A 398 -0.50 -7.90 -69.95
N GLU A 399 0.77 -7.59 -70.18
CA GLU A 399 1.47 -6.51 -69.48
C GLU A 399 0.76 -5.16 -69.62
N LYS A 400 0.21 -4.84 -70.80
CA LYS A 400 -0.52 -3.56 -71.00
C LYS A 400 -1.78 -3.50 -70.16
N ILE A 401 -2.54 -4.60 -70.09
CA ILE A 401 -3.78 -4.67 -69.31
C ILE A 401 -3.46 -4.65 -67.82
N ARG A 402 -2.47 -5.43 -67.38
CA ARG A 402 -1.99 -5.48 -65.99
C ARG A 402 -1.59 -4.10 -65.49
N MET A 403 -0.76 -3.37 -66.25
CA MET A 403 -0.31 -2.04 -65.87
C MET A 403 -1.45 -1.04 -65.85
N LYS A 404 -2.36 -1.07 -66.86
CA LYS A 404 -3.56 -0.23 -66.88
C LYS A 404 -4.42 -0.42 -65.62
N ASN A 405 -4.68 -1.67 -65.24
CA ASN A 405 -5.50 -1.99 -64.06
C ASN A 405 -4.80 -1.56 -62.76
N LEU A 406 -3.51 -1.85 -62.62
CA LEU A 406 -2.75 -1.49 -61.42
C LEU A 406 -2.58 0.02 -61.27
N GLU A 407 -2.28 0.76 -62.34
CA GLU A 407 -2.17 2.23 -62.26
C GLU A 407 -3.49 2.86 -61.82
N LYS A 408 -4.62 2.35 -62.33
CA LYS A 408 -5.94 2.77 -61.87
C LYS A 408 -6.17 2.41 -60.41
N PHE A 409 -5.85 1.19 -59.98
CA PHE A 409 -5.96 0.77 -58.58
C PHE A 409 -5.11 1.64 -57.64
N PHE A 410 -3.84 1.85 -57.96
CA PHE A 410 -2.92 2.69 -57.18
C PHE A 410 -3.27 4.19 -57.23
N SER A 411 -4.19 4.64 -58.10
CA SER A 411 -4.70 6.02 -58.06
C SER A 411 -5.65 6.28 -56.88
N TYR A 412 -6.25 5.23 -56.31
CA TYR A 412 -7.12 5.34 -55.14
C TYR A 412 -6.32 5.56 -53.85
N LYS A 413 -6.99 6.17 -52.87
CA LYS A 413 -6.44 6.37 -51.52
C LYS A 413 -6.65 5.09 -50.72
N PHE A 414 -5.54 4.50 -50.26
CA PHE A 414 -5.51 3.44 -49.26
C PHE A 414 -4.19 3.54 -48.48
N PRO A 415 -4.16 3.15 -47.19
CA PRO A 415 -3.01 3.37 -46.32
C PRO A 415 -1.81 2.47 -46.66
N ALA A 416 -2.03 1.18 -46.88
CA ALA A 416 -0.97 0.22 -47.15
C ALA A 416 -1.48 -1.04 -47.86
N ILE A 417 -0.54 -1.76 -48.47
CA ILE A 417 -0.74 -3.10 -49.04
C ILE A 417 -0.02 -4.11 -48.15
N VAL A 418 -0.73 -5.13 -47.69
CA VAL A 418 -0.16 -6.29 -46.99
C VAL A 418 -0.11 -7.47 -47.96
N VAL A 419 1.09 -7.96 -48.24
CA VAL A 419 1.28 -9.20 -49.00
C VAL A 419 1.40 -10.36 -48.03
N CYS A 420 0.57 -11.39 -48.22
CA CYS A 420 0.50 -12.56 -47.36
C CYS A 420 1.12 -13.80 -48.02
N GLY A 421 1.84 -14.58 -47.21
CA GLY A 421 2.45 -15.85 -47.60
C GLY A 421 3.87 -15.72 -48.13
N LYS A 422 4.52 -16.88 -48.31
CA LYS A 422 5.87 -16.99 -48.91
C LYS A 422 5.82 -16.83 -50.42
N VAL A 423 5.45 -15.63 -50.87
CA VAL A 423 5.40 -15.27 -52.29
C VAL A 423 6.42 -14.20 -52.57
N GLU A 424 7.12 -14.35 -53.70
CA GLU A 424 8.00 -13.31 -54.20
C GLU A 424 7.15 -12.18 -54.81
N ILE A 425 7.38 -10.96 -54.33
CA ILE A 425 6.59 -9.81 -54.76
C ILE A 425 7.12 -9.33 -56.11
N PRO A 426 6.27 -9.29 -57.16
CA PRO A 426 6.69 -8.84 -58.48
C PRO A 426 7.19 -7.39 -58.49
N ASP A 427 8.23 -7.11 -59.29
CA ASP A 427 8.86 -5.79 -59.34
C ASP A 427 7.92 -4.68 -59.83
N TYR A 428 6.91 -5.00 -60.65
CA TYR A 428 5.92 -4.01 -61.08
C TYR A 428 5.09 -3.47 -59.89
N ILE A 429 4.84 -4.28 -58.86
CA ILE A 429 4.14 -3.84 -57.64
C ILE A 429 5.07 -2.96 -56.80
N LYS A 430 6.34 -3.37 -56.66
CA LYS A 430 7.34 -2.60 -55.89
C LYS A 430 7.52 -1.20 -56.47
N LYS A 431 7.75 -1.11 -57.80
CA LYS A 431 7.92 0.16 -58.52
C LYS A 431 6.69 1.07 -58.42
N LEU A 432 5.48 0.51 -58.53
CA LEU A 432 4.25 1.30 -58.39
C LEU A 432 4.03 1.79 -56.96
N THR A 433 4.38 0.97 -55.96
CA THR A 433 4.31 1.36 -54.55
C THR A 433 5.26 2.51 -54.24
N GLU A 434 6.51 2.43 -54.71
CA GLU A 434 7.50 3.51 -54.59
C GLU A 434 7.04 4.79 -55.31
N LYS A 435 6.62 4.67 -56.57
CA LYS A 435 6.17 5.80 -57.40
C LYS A 435 4.99 6.55 -56.78
N THR A 436 4.10 5.84 -56.08
CA THR A 436 2.89 6.44 -55.49
C THR A 436 3.01 6.75 -54.00
N GLY A 437 4.20 6.55 -53.40
CA GLY A 437 4.47 6.86 -52.00
C GLY A 437 3.69 6.01 -50.99
N LYS A 438 3.19 4.84 -51.41
CA LYS A 438 2.43 3.93 -50.52
C LYS A 438 3.36 3.00 -49.76
N VAL A 439 2.83 2.34 -48.73
CA VAL A 439 3.59 1.39 -47.91
C VAL A 439 3.28 -0.03 -48.35
N LEU A 440 4.35 -0.82 -48.52
CA LEU A 440 4.26 -2.25 -48.78
C LEU A 440 4.71 -3.03 -47.55
N LEU A 441 3.78 -3.79 -46.98
CA LEU A 441 3.99 -4.66 -45.84
C LEU A 441 4.00 -6.12 -46.29
N LYS A 442 4.78 -6.95 -45.60
CA LYS A 442 4.82 -8.39 -45.82
C LYS A 442 4.54 -9.14 -44.53
N SER A 443 3.75 -10.20 -44.64
CA SER A 443 3.54 -11.16 -43.56
C SER A 443 4.09 -12.53 -43.90
N GLU A 444 4.70 -13.18 -42.91
CA GLU A 444 5.12 -14.58 -43.01
C GLU A 444 3.96 -15.58 -42.88
N GLU A 445 2.75 -15.12 -42.51
CA GLU A 445 1.57 -15.98 -42.34
C GLU A 445 1.11 -16.55 -43.69
N GLU A 446 1.09 -17.89 -43.81
CA GLU A 446 0.73 -18.59 -45.05
C GLU A 446 -0.79 -18.70 -45.23
N ILE A 447 -1.55 -18.69 -44.14
CA ILE A 447 -3.01 -18.86 -44.16
C ILE A 447 -3.69 -17.49 -44.26
N SER A 448 -4.16 -17.16 -45.47
CA SER A 448 -4.81 -15.87 -45.78
C SER A 448 -6.00 -15.52 -44.88
N SER A 449 -6.86 -16.48 -44.54
CA SER A 449 -8.01 -16.26 -43.65
C SER A 449 -7.58 -15.93 -42.21
N LEU A 450 -6.48 -16.52 -41.74
CA LEU A 450 -5.98 -16.31 -40.38
C LEU A 450 -5.40 -14.91 -40.22
N ILE A 451 -4.62 -14.43 -41.19
CA ILE A 451 -4.10 -13.07 -41.17
C ILE A 451 -5.22 -12.03 -41.29
N ILE A 452 -6.19 -12.23 -42.18
CA ILE A 452 -7.33 -11.31 -42.30
C ILE A 452 -8.08 -11.22 -40.96
N ALA A 453 -8.39 -12.36 -40.34
CA ALA A 453 -9.09 -12.39 -39.05
C ALA A 453 -8.27 -11.69 -37.95
N LYS A 454 -6.95 -11.93 -37.90
CA LYS A 454 -6.03 -11.31 -36.93
C LYS A 454 -5.98 -9.79 -37.09
N LEU A 455 -5.77 -9.30 -38.31
CA LEU A 455 -5.69 -7.87 -38.61
C LEU A 455 -7.05 -7.18 -38.35
N ASN A 456 -8.15 -7.81 -38.76
CA ASN A 456 -9.49 -7.25 -38.52
C ASN A 456 -9.78 -7.14 -37.02
N THR A 457 -9.51 -8.21 -36.25
CA THR A 457 -9.65 -8.20 -34.79
C THR A 457 -8.80 -7.11 -34.14
N TYR A 458 -7.57 -6.89 -34.64
CA TYR A 458 -6.70 -5.83 -34.15
C TYR A 458 -7.28 -4.45 -34.42
N LEU A 459 -7.72 -4.16 -35.64
CA LEU A 459 -8.28 -2.86 -36.02
C LEU A 459 -9.58 -2.57 -35.26
N GLU A 460 -10.49 -3.54 -35.20
CA GLU A 460 -11.72 -3.44 -34.42
C GLU A 460 -11.43 -3.16 -32.93
N GLN A 461 -10.40 -3.80 -32.36
CA GLN A 461 -9.99 -3.53 -30.99
C GLN A 461 -9.28 -2.19 -30.82
N HIS A 462 -8.58 -1.70 -31.83
CA HIS A 462 -7.86 -0.42 -31.79
C HIS A 462 -8.85 0.75 -31.84
N PHE A 463 -9.76 0.75 -32.81
CA PHE A 463 -10.74 1.82 -33.05
C PHE A 463 -12.05 1.65 -32.27
N ALA A 464 -12.16 0.64 -31.41
CA ALA A 464 -13.36 0.42 -30.63
C ALA A 464 -13.71 1.65 -29.75
N PRO A 465 -15.00 2.08 -29.69
CA PRO A 465 -15.41 3.23 -28.90
C PRO A 465 -14.98 3.11 -27.43
N SER A 466 -14.51 4.20 -26.85
CA SER A 466 -14.07 4.23 -25.46
C SER A 466 -14.56 5.47 -24.71
N VAL A 467 -14.78 5.32 -23.40
CA VAL A 467 -15.17 6.40 -22.50
C VAL A 467 -14.39 6.29 -21.20
N ALA A 468 -13.96 7.42 -20.64
CA ALA A 468 -13.38 7.49 -19.31
C ALA A 468 -14.45 7.93 -18.30
N MET A 469 -14.58 7.21 -17.20
CA MET A 469 -15.54 7.49 -16.14
C MET A 469 -14.84 7.57 -14.79
N HIS A 470 -15.30 8.49 -13.94
CA HIS A 470 -14.82 8.58 -12.57
C HIS A 470 -15.52 7.56 -11.67
N GLY A 471 -14.74 6.79 -10.89
CA GLY A 471 -15.26 5.76 -10.00
C GLY A 471 -14.21 4.72 -9.62
N VAL A 472 -14.64 3.71 -8.87
CA VAL A 472 -13.79 2.58 -8.46
C VAL A 472 -14.32 1.32 -9.09
N PHE A 473 -13.53 0.67 -9.93
CA PHE A 473 -13.92 -0.53 -10.66
C PHE A 473 -13.32 -1.78 -10.02
N LEU A 474 -14.18 -2.69 -9.57
CA LEU A 474 -13.86 -3.87 -8.79
C LEU A 474 -14.38 -5.14 -9.46
N GLU A 475 -13.74 -6.28 -9.22
CA GLU A 475 -14.27 -7.59 -9.55
C GLU A 475 -14.73 -8.28 -8.27
N MET A 476 -16.04 -8.51 -8.17
CA MET A 476 -16.72 -9.09 -7.00
C MET A 476 -17.42 -10.39 -7.38
N TYR A 477 -17.03 -11.51 -6.76
CA TYR A 477 -17.50 -12.86 -7.11
C TYR A 477 -17.48 -13.14 -8.64
N GLY A 478 -16.51 -12.55 -9.35
CA GLY A 478 -16.37 -12.69 -10.80
C GLY A 478 -17.17 -11.69 -11.65
N PHE A 479 -17.93 -10.78 -11.06
CA PHE A 479 -18.66 -9.70 -11.77
C PHE A 479 -17.86 -8.40 -11.72
N GLY A 480 -17.82 -7.65 -12.82
CA GLY A 480 -17.24 -6.30 -12.81
C GLY A 480 -18.24 -5.25 -12.34
N VAL A 481 -17.90 -4.55 -11.27
CA VAL A 481 -18.77 -3.59 -10.59
C VAL A 481 -18.09 -2.24 -10.54
N LEU A 482 -18.73 -1.21 -11.10
CA LEU A 482 -18.27 0.18 -11.03
C LEU A 482 -18.98 0.90 -9.88
N LEU A 483 -18.23 1.27 -8.84
CA LEU A 483 -18.70 2.12 -7.75
C LEU A 483 -18.57 3.59 -8.16
N THR A 484 -19.70 4.29 -8.20
CA THR A 484 -19.81 5.72 -8.51
C THR A 484 -20.41 6.49 -7.33
N GLY A 485 -20.39 7.81 -7.39
CA GLY A 485 -20.89 8.68 -6.31
C GLY A 485 -20.06 9.94 -6.15
N LYS A 486 -20.53 10.87 -5.31
CA LYS A 486 -19.85 12.16 -5.05
C LYS A 486 -18.43 11.95 -4.52
N SER A 487 -17.55 12.93 -4.75
CA SER A 487 -16.17 12.87 -4.25
C SER A 487 -16.16 12.83 -2.72
N GLY A 488 -15.30 11.98 -2.15
CA GLY A 488 -15.15 11.83 -0.71
C GLY A 488 -16.22 11.00 0.01
N ILE A 489 -17.30 10.59 -0.66
CA ILE A 489 -18.40 9.82 -0.04
C ILE A 489 -17.94 8.51 0.62
N GLY A 490 -16.80 7.98 0.20
CA GLY A 490 -16.23 6.74 0.75
C GLY A 490 -15.93 5.67 -0.29
N LYS A 491 -15.99 5.97 -1.60
CA LYS A 491 -15.86 4.96 -2.66
C LYS A 491 -14.58 4.13 -2.54
N SER A 492 -13.43 4.79 -2.40
CA SER A 492 -12.12 4.14 -2.31
C SER A 492 -11.94 3.41 -0.97
N GLU A 493 -12.48 3.95 0.14
CA GLU A 493 -12.46 3.25 1.43
C GLU A 493 -13.37 2.00 1.45
N THR A 494 -14.56 2.07 0.86
CA THR A 494 -15.44 0.91 0.65
C THR A 494 -14.77 -0.13 -0.25
N ALA A 495 -14.12 0.31 -1.32
CA ALA A 495 -13.36 -0.56 -2.20
C ALA A 495 -12.19 -1.24 -1.48
N LEU A 496 -11.46 -0.52 -0.64
CA LEU A 496 -10.37 -1.07 0.17
C LEU A 496 -10.85 -2.17 1.11
N GLU A 497 -12.00 -1.98 1.75
CA GLU A 497 -12.61 -3.03 2.58
C GLU A 497 -13.05 -4.24 1.75
N LEU A 498 -13.63 -4.04 0.56
CA LEU A 498 -13.98 -5.13 -0.35
C LEU A 498 -12.73 -5.91 -0.79
N ILE A 499 -11.62 -5.22 -1.06
CA ILE A 499 -10.33 -5.85 -1.38
C ILE A 499 -9.84 -6.69 -0.20
N HIS A 500 -9.94 -6.16 1.02
CA HIS A 500 -9.60 -6.90 2.24
C HIS A 500 -10.46 -8.17 2.42
N ARG A 501 -11.71 -8.16 1.93
CA ARG A 501 -12.60 -9.34 1.92
C ARG A 501 -12.32 -10.32 0.78
N GLY A 502 -11.32 -10.06 -0.07
CA GLY A 502 -10.88 -10.94 -1.15
C GLY A 502 -11.35 -10.55 -2.55
N HIS A 503 -12.02 -9.41 -2.70
CA HIS A 503 -12.37 -8.86 -4.02
C HIS A 503 -11.16 -8.20 -4.69
N ARG A 504 -11.27 -7.87 -5.98
CA ARG A 504 -10.11 -7.43 -6.78
C ARG A 504 -10.28 -6.03 -7.35
N LEU A 505 -9.27 -5.18 -7.16
CA LEU A 505 -9.22 -3.87 -7.79
C LEU A 505 -8.86 -3.98 -9.27
N ILE A 506 -9.61 -3.29 -10.13
CA ILE A 506 -9.20 -3.01 -11.51
C ILE A 506 -8.65 -1.60 -11.64
N ALA A 507 -9.37 -0.63 -11.09
CA ALA A 507 -9.02 0.78 -11.19
C ALA A 507 -9.66 1.59 -10.06
N ASP A 508 -8.98 2.62 -9.61
CA ASP A 508 -9.47 3.65 -8.70
C ASP A 508 -9.39 5.01 -9.41
N ASP A 509 -10.25 5.95 -9.02
CA ASP A 509 -10.41 7.28 -9.63
C ASP A 509 -10.91 7.30 -11.08
N MET A 510 -10.08 6.91 -12.06
CA MET A 510 -10.40 7.02 -13.49
C MET A 510 -10.38 5.65 -14.19
N VAL A 511 -11.54 5.22 -14.67
CA VAL A 511 -11.74 3.93 -15.32
C VAL A 511 -12.00 4.17 -16.80
N LYS A 512 -11.21 3.53 -17.66
CA LYS A 512 -11.42 3.56 -19.11
C LYS A 512 -12.20 2.32 -19.53
N PHE A 513 -13.38 2.54 -20.09
CA PHE A 513 -14.22 1.52 -20.69
C PHE A 513 -14.07 1.52 -22.21
N LYS A 514 -14.05 0.33 -22.81
CA LYS A 514 -13.98 0.13 -24.25
C LYS A 514 -15.00 -0.91 -24.68
N LYS A 515 -15.79 -0.61 -25.71
CA LYS A 515 -16.81 -1.53 -26.26
C LYS A 515 -16.12 -2.52 -27.20
N ARG A 516 -16.32 -3.80 -26.97
CA ARG A 516 -15.86 -4.86 -27.89
C ARG A 516 -16.86 -5.07 -29.03
N PRO A 517 -16.43 -5.67 -30.16
CA PRO A 517 -17.32 -6.01 -31.27
C PRO A 517 -18.50 -6.90 -30.87
N ASN A 518 -18.34 -7.73 -29.84
CA ASN A 518 -19.40 -8.58 -29.30
C ASN A 518 -20.38 -7.86 -28.36
N GLY A 519 -20.28 -6.53 -28.21
CA GLY A 519 -21.10 -5.71 -27.31
C GLY A 519 -20.56 -5.62 -25.87
N ASP A 520 -19.60 -6.44 -25.46
CA ASP A 520 -19.09 -6.38 -24.09
C ASP A 520 -18.35 -5.07 -23.82
N ILE A 521 -18.70 -4.38 -22.74
CA ILE A 521 -17.92 -3.26 -22.21
C ILE A 521 -16.81 -3.78 -21.31
N ILE A 522 -15.56 -3.51 -21.66
CA ILE A 522 -14.39 -3.88 -20.85
C ILE A 522 -13.79 -2.64 -20.20
N GLY A 523 -13.69 -2.65 -18.87
CA GLY A 523 -13.03 -1.62 -18.06
C GLY A 523 -11.59 -1.98 -17.71
N ARG A 524 -10.73 -0.96 -17.66
CA ARG A 524 -9.35 -0.99 -17.16
C ARG A 524 -9.00 0.34 -16.50
N ALA A 525 -7.90 0.40 -15.76
CA ALA A 525 -7.36 1.68 -15.29
C ALA A 525 -6.99 2.58 -16.49
N ALA A 526 -7.36 3.86 -16.44
CA ALA A 526 -7.01 4.82 -17.48
C ALA A 526 -5.53 5.22 -17.41
N ASP A 527 -5.03 5.41 -16.18
CA ASP A 527 -3.65 5.79 -15.89
C ASP A 527 -2.87 4.60 -15.29
N LEU A 528 -2.15 4.83 -14.19
CA LEU A 528 -1.36 3.81 -13.52
C LEU A 528 -2.27 2.81 -12.80
N PRO A 529 -2.20 1.50 -13.13
CA PRO A 529 -3.01 0.50 -12.46
C PRO A 529 -2.52 0.25 -11.03
N TYR A 530 -3.40 -0.32 -10.20
CA TYR A 530 -3.14 -0.82 -8.83
C TYR A 530 -2.96 0.22 -7.74
N PHE A 531 -2.81 1.49 -8.08
CA PHE A 531 -2.74 2.56 -7.10
C PHE A 531 -4.13 3.00 -6.66
N MET A 532 -4.23 3.39 -5.40
CA MET A 532 -5.44 3.93 -4.79
C MET A 532 -5.06 5.09 -3.88
N GLU A 533 -5.84 6.17 -3.90
CA GLU A 533 -5.68 7.29 -2.96
C GLU A 533 -6.58 7.06 -1.75
N ILE A 534 -5.98 6.90 -0.57
CA ILE A 534 -6.72 6.83 0.69
C ILE A 534 -6.38 8.03 1.56
N ARG A 535 -7.40 8.82 1.92
CA ARG A 535 -7.22 10.02 2.73
C ARG A 535 -6.60 9.68 4.08
N GLY A 536 -5.51 10.35 4.42
CA GLY A 536 -4.73 10.11 5.63
C GLY A 536 -3.62 9.07 5.49
N LEU A 537 -3.69 8.17 4.50
CA LEU A 537 -2.59 7.25 4.14
C LEU A 537 -1.78 7.73 2.94
N GLY A 538 -2.41 8.52 2.06
CA GLY A 538 -1.86 8.94 0.78
C GLY A 538 -2.04 7.87 -0.30
N ILE A 539 -1.14 7.88 -1.28
CA ILE A 539 -1.15 6.91 -2.38
C ILE A 539 -0.60 5.57 -1.90
N ILE A 540 -1.39 4.52 -2.10
CA ILE A 540 -1.02 3.14 -1.76
C ILE A 540 -1.03 2.25 -3.01
N ASP A 541 -0.13 1.27 -3.03
CA ASP A 541 -0.09 0.24 -4.07
C ASP A 541 -0.79 -1.03 -3.56
N ILE A 542 -2.01 -1.29 -4.05
CA ILE A 542 -2.83 -2.43 -3.65
C ILE A 542 -2.16 -3.76 -4.00
N LYS A 543 -1.44 -3.82 -5.13
CA LYS A 543 -0.72 -5.02 -5.54
C LYS A 543 0.39 -5.37 -4.56
N THR A 544 1.10 -4.35 -4.05
CA THR A 544 2.20 -4.56 -3.09
C THR A 544 1.67 -4.84 -1.68
N LEU A 545 0.56 -4.22 -1.28
CA LEU A 545 -0.06 -4.41 0.03
C LEU A 545 -0.76 -5.77 0.19
N TYR A 546 -1.56 -6.17 -0.81
CA TYR A 546 -2.46 -7.34 -0.74
C TYR A 546 -2.14 -8.45 -1.76
N GLY A 547 -1.11 -8.25 -2.59
CA GLY A 547 -0.64 -9.23 -3.55
C GLY A 547 -1.35 -9.20 -4.91
N LEU A 548 -0.86 -10.02 -5.84
CA LEU A 548 -1.40 -10.15 -7.21
C LEU A 548 -2.85 -10.65 -7.23
N SER A 549 -3.28 -11.40 -6.22
CA SER A 549 -4.65 -11.90 -6.10
C SER A 549 -5.67 -10.79 -5.83
N ALA A 550 -5.25 -9.64 -5.33
CA ALA A 550 -6.10 -8.49 -4.99
C ALA A 550 -6.32 -7.52 -6.17
N VAL A 551 -5.74 -7.80 -7.33
CA VAL A 551 -5.80 -6.90 -8.50
C VAL A 551 -6.12 -7.63 -9.79
N ARG A 552 -6.69 -6.91 -10.76
CA ARG A 552 -6.95 -7.38 -12.12
C ARG A 552 -6.66 -6.26 -13.12
N ILE A 553 -6.15 -6.59 -14.30
CA ILE A 553 -5.80 -5.56 -15.31
C ILE A 553 -7.05 -5.01 -16.00
N LYS A 554 -8.00 -5.88 -16.31
CA LYS A 554 -9.24 -5.55 -17.02
C LYS A 554 -10.34 -6.51 -16.65
N LYS A 555 -11.59 -6.03 -16.71
CA LYS A 555 -12.78 -6.84 -16.46
C LYS A 555 -13.96 -6.30 -17.27
N ARG A 556 -14.88 -7.18 -17.62
CA ARG A 556 -16.17 -6.79 -18.21
C ARG A 556 -17.01 -6.03 -17.19
N LEU A 557 -17.65 -4.95 -17.58
CA LEU A 557 -18.61 -4.23 -16.73
C LEU A 557 -19.94 -4.99 -16.72
N ASP A 558 -20.39 -5.37 -15.53
CA ASP A 558 -21.68 -6.05 -15.33
C ASP A 558 -22.69 -5.16 -14.59
N ALA A 559 -22.23 -4.29 -13.68
CA ALA A 559 -23.11 -3.42 -12.92
C ALA A 559 -22.44 -2.09 -12.51
N VAL A 560 -23.26 -1.07 -12.32
CA VAL A 560 -22.90 0.22 -11.73
C VAL A 560 -23.65 0.36 -10.40
N ILE A 561 -22.93 0.69 -9.33
CA ILE A 561 -23.53 0.99 -8.03
C ILE A 561 -23.20 2.45 -7.70
N GLU A 562 -24.22 3.28 -7.60
CA GLU A 562 -24.08 4.69 -7.23
C GLU A 562 -24.29 4.84 -5.72
N ILE A 563 -23.23 5.18 -5.00
CA ILE A 563 -23.27 5.47 -3.58
C ILE A 563 -23.80 6.90 -3.39
N LYS A 564 -24.85 7.03 -2.57
CA LYS A 564 -25.49 8.29 -2.21
C LYS A 564 -25.53 8.47 -0.70
N GLU A 565 -25.45 9.71 -0.25
CA GLU A 565 -25.59 10.07 1.16
C GLU A 565 -27.07 10.24 1.48
N GLN A 566 -27.52 9.68 2.60
CA GLN A 566 -28.90 9.79 3.03
C GLN A 566 -29.12 11.11 3.77
N THR A 567 -30.03 11.95 3.28
CA THR A 567 -30.32 13.28 3.85
C THR A 567 -31.57 13.32 4.75
N THR A 568 -32.33 12.22 4.86
CA THR A 568 -33.64 12.21 5.55
C THR A 568 -33.82 10.97 6.44
N GLU A 569 -34.43 11.16 7.63
CA GLU A 569 -34.62 10.18 8.72
C GLU A 569 -35.66 9.06 8.45
N ASN A 570 -36.09 8.80 7.22
CA ASN A 570 -36.98 7.67 6.95
C ASN A 570 -36.17 6.35 6.96
N TYR A 571 -36.08 5.76 8.14
CA TYR A 571 -35.26 4.57 8.44
C TYR A 571 -35.87 3.25 7.95
N LEU A 572 -37.17 3.21 7.61
CA LEU A 572 -37.94 1.96 7.76
C LEU A 572 -38.90 1.53 6.65
N THR A 573 -39.01 2.19 5.50
CA THR A 573 -39.90 1.69 4.45
C THR A 573 -39.24 1.68 3.09
N SER A 574 -39.06 0.47 2.56
CA SER A 574 -38.36 0.09 1.33
C SER A 574 -36.83 0.27 1.39
N ILE A 575 -36.11 -0.85 1.43
CA ILE A 575 -34.81 -0.89 0.73
C ILE A 575 -35.18 -0.71 -0.75
N ASN A 576 -35.34 0.54 -1.17
CA ASN A 576 -35.72 0.85 -2.53
C ASN A 576 -34.46 0.67 -3.38
N TYR A 577 -34.12 -0.59 -3.66
CA TYR A 577 -33.19 -0.96 -4.71
C TYR A 577 -33.84 -0.55 -6.02
N MET A 578 -33.81 0.74 -6.34
CA MET A 578 -34.25 1.25 -7.63
C MET A 578 -33.26 0.74 -8.66
N SER A 579 -33.53 -0.47 -9.16
CA SER A 579 -32.78 -1.05 -10.26
C SER A 579 -33.17 -0.30 -11.52
N SER A 580 -32.25 0.52 -11.99
CA SER A 580 -32.35 1.21 -13.27
C SER A 580 -31.34 0.58 -14.24
N LYS A 581 -31.37 1.04 -15.49
CA LYS A 581 -30.33 0.75 -16.47
C LYS A 581 -29.54 2.03 -16.72
N ALA A 582 -28.23 1.94 -16.68
CA ALA A 582 -27.33 2.97 -17.16
C ALA A 582 -26.93 2.64 -18.60
N VAL A 583 -26.95 3.64 -19.49
CA VAL A 583 -26.43 3.47 -20.86
C VAL A 583 -24.97 3.90 -20.87
N ILE A 584 -24.08 2.99 -21.24
CA ILE A 584 -22.64 3.24 -21.39
C ILE A 584 -22.21 2.68 -22.75
N LEU A 585 -21.66 3.52 -23.63
CA LEU A 585 -21.30 3.14 -25.01
C LEU A 585 -22.45 2.42 -25.75
N ASP A 586 -23.65 2.96 -25.62
CA ASP A 586 -24.90 2.45 -26.21
C ASP A 586 -25.33 1.06 -25.73
N GLU A 587 -24.74 0.56 -24.63
CA GLU A 587 -25.12 -0.70 -24.00
C GLU A 587 -25.81 -0.45 -22.65
N GLU A 588 -26.88 -1.20 -22.39
CA GLU A 588 -27.61 -1.13 -21.13
C GLU A 588 -26.91 -1.96 -20.04
N ILE A 589 -26.43 -1.28 -19.02
CA ILE A 589 -25.79 -1.88 -17.84
C ILE A 589 -26.71 -1.73 -16.64
N TYR A 590 -26.76 -2.75 -15.78
CA TYR A 590 -27.54 -2.65 -14.56
C TYR A 590 -27.01 -1.55 -13.65
N LYS A 591 -27.90 -0.72 -13.11
CA LYS A 591 -27.56 0.34 -12.16
C LYS A 591 -28.38 0.19 -10.87
N SER A 592 -27.72 0.28 -9.72
CA SER A 592 -28.36 0.35 -8.40
C SER A 592 -27.88 1.58 -7.64
N GLU A 593 -28.78 2.20 -6.88
CA GLU A 593 -28.45 3.29 -5.97
C GLU A 593 -28.38 2.74 -4.54
N LEU A 594 -27.27 3.02 -3.86
CA LEU A 594 -27.02 2.60 -2.49
C LEU A 594 -26.93 3.82 -1.57
N TYR A 595 -27.88 3.95 -0.65
CA TYR A 595 -27.90 5.01 0.35
C TYR A 595 -27.10 4.58 1.59
N MET A 596 -26.07 5.36 1.94
CA MET A 596 -25.28 5.14 3.15
C MET A 596 -25.93 5.83 4.36
N SER A 597 -26.21 5.07 5.41
CA SER A 597 -26.67 5.53 6.72
C SER A 597 -25.62 5.29 7.81
N SER A 598 -25.73 5.97 8.96
CA SER A 598 -24.89 5.68 10.13
C SER A 598 -25.13 4.26 10.64
N GLY A 599 -24.06 3.51 10.88
CA GLY A 599 -24.11 2.17 11.46
C GLY A 599 -24.19 1.00 10.46
N ARG A 600 -24.34 1.27 9.15
CA ARG A 600 -24.29 0.21 8.12
C ARG A 600 -22.90 0.14 7.47
N ASN A 601 -22.39 -1.07 7.33
CA ASN A 601 -21.14 -1.32 6.63
C ASN A 601 -21.37 -1.22 5.11
N ALA A 602 -20.75 -0.23 4.46
CA ALA A 602 -20.94 0.02 3.04
C ALA A 602 -20.48 -1.16 2.16
N ALA A 603 -19.37 -1.80 2.49
CA ALA A 603 -18.85 -2.92 1.73
C ALA A 603 -19.82 -4.10 1.77
N ALA A 604 -20.35 -4.43 2.94
CA ALA A 604 -21.36 -5.48 3.08
C ALA A 604 -22.63 -5.20 2.25
N MET A 605 -23.09 -3.95 2.24
CA MET A 605 -24.24 -3.55 1.43
C MET A 605 -23.97 -3.68 -0.08
N VAL A 606 -22.78 -3.28 -0.53
CA VAL A 606 -22.36 -3.47 -1.92
C VAL A 606 -22.33 -4.96 -2.27
N GLU A 607 -21.82 -5.82 -1.39
CA GLU A 607 -21.83 -7.28 -1.61
C GLU A 607 -23.25 -7.82 -1.75
N ILE A 608 -24.18 -7.41 -0.87
CA ILE A 608 -25.59 -7.83 -0.94
C ILE A 608 -26.23 -7.41 -2.27
N VAL A 609 -25.97 -6.18 -2.73
CA VAL A 609 -26.46 -5.70 -4.04
C VAL A 609 -25.94 -6.57 -5.17
N VAL A 610 -24.65 -6.90 -5.15
CA VAL A 610 -24.01 -7.74 -6.17
C VAL A 610 -24.52 -9.18 -6.13
N MET A 611 -24.75 -9.76 -4.94
CA MET A 611 -25.34 -11.09 -4.80
C MET A 611 -26.78 -11.13 -5.33
N ASN A 612 -27.60 -10.13 -5.01
CA ASN A 612 -28.97 -10.02 -5.52
C ASN A 612 -28.97 -9.91 -7.05
N LEU A 613 -28.04 -9.14 -7.60
CA LEU A 613 -27.80 -9.04 -9.04
C LEU A 613 -27.47 -10.37 -9.71
N MET A 614 -26.57 -11.13 -9.09
CA MET A 614 -26.22 -12.48 -9.55
C MET A 614 -27.42 -13.40 -9.53
N ALA A 615 -28.18 -13.40 -8.42
CA ALA A 615 -29.39 -14.19 -8.27
C ALA A 615 -30.40 -13.86 -9.38
N LYS A 616 -30.67 -12.57 -9.64
CA LYS A 616 -31.57 -12.13 -10.72
C LYS A 616 -31.10 -12.62 -12.09
N ARG A 617 -29.79 -12.59 -12.37
CA ARG A 617 -29.21 -13.08 -13.63
C ARG A 617 -29.30 -14.60 -13.77
N LEU A 618 -29.34 -15.34 -12.66
CA LEU A 618 -29.59 -16.78 -12.62
C LEU A 618 -31.09 -17.13 -12.64
N GLY A 619 -31.98 -16.14 -12.76
CA GLY A 619 -33.44 -16.34 -12.81
C GLY A 619 -34.13 -16.31 -11.45
N HIS A 620 -33.42 -16.00 -10.36
CA HIS A 620 -33.99 -15.89 -9.01
C HIS A 620 -34.30 -14.43 -8.65
N ASN A 621 -35.58 -14.07 -8.51
CA ASN A 621 -35.98 -12.74 -8.07
C ASN A 621 -36.68 -12.81 -6.71
N ALA A 622 -35.95 -12.49 -5.64
CA ALA A 622 -36.44 -12.56 -4.27
C ALA A 622 -37.69 -11.69 -4.03
N GLU A 623 -37.76 -10.51 -4.63
CA GLU A 623 -38.91 -9.60 -4.50
C GLU A 623 -40.15 -10.15 -5.19
N HIS A 624 -39.99 -10.71 -6.40
CA HIS A 624 -41.07 -11.39 -7.09
C HIS A 624 -41.58 -12.58 -6.28
N ASN A 625 -40.67 -13.43 -5.79
CA ASN A 625 -41.03 -14.61 -4.99
C ASN A 625 -41.72 -14.22 -3.67
N TYR A 626 -41.28 -13.14 -3.03
CA TYR A 626 -41.88 -12.61 -1.80
C TYR A 626 -43.29 -12.09 -2.06
N ASN A 627 -43.47 -11.27 -3.10
CA ASN A 627 -44.78 -10.74 -3.49
C ASN A 627 -45.73 -11.84 -3.98
N GLU A 628 -45.21 -12.83 -4.71
CA GLU A 628 -45.97 -14.00 -5.13
C GLU A 628 -46.40 -14.84 -3.91
N GLY A 629 -45.49 -15.07 -2.95
CA GLY A 629 -45.79 -15.71 -1.68
C GLY A 629 -46.89 -14.97 -0.91
N LEU A 630 -46.73 -13.65 -0.73
CA LEU A 630 -47.74 -12.76 -0.14
C LEU A 630 -49.09 -12.84 -0.85
N SER A 631 -49.10 -12.92 -2.19
CA SER A 631 -50.33 -13.01 -2.97
C SER A 631 -51.04 -14.36 -2.82
N ARG A 632 -50.29 -15.42 -2.49
CA ARG A 632 -50.81 -16.77 -2.25
C ARG A 632 -51.30 -16.97 -0.82
N MET A 633 -50.94 -16.08 0.11
CA MET A 633 -51.39 -16.13 1.49
C MET A 633 -52.83 -15.62 1.64
N THR A 634 -53.59 -16.31 2.49
CA THR A 634 -54.91 -15.89 2.94
C THR A 634 -54.83 -14.65 3.84
N GLU A 635 -55.94 -13.94 4.00
CA GLU A 635 -56.00 -12.75 4.88
C GLU A 635 -55.78 -13.10 6.36
N GLU A 636 -56.05 -14.33 6.79
CA GLU A 636 -55.73 -14.82 8.14
C GLU A 636 -54.22 -15.05 8.32
N GLU A 637 -53.56 -15.72 7.37
CA GLU A 637 -52.10 -15.92 7.40
C GLU A 637 -51.33 -14.59 7.33
N LYS A 638 -51.83 -13.60 6.58
CA LYS A 638 -51.25 -12.25 6.58
C LYS A 638 -51.42 -11.55 7.93
N ARG A 639 -52.55 -11.76 8.62
CA ARG A 639 -52.74 -11.21 9.97
C ARG A 639 -51.81 -11.88 10.98
N GLU A 640 -51.64 -13.19 10.96
CA GLU A 640 -50.70 -13.86 11.88
C GLU A 640 -49.24 -13.43 11.68
N ILE A 641 -48.81 -13.14 10.44
CA ILE A 641 -47.41 -12.75 10.17
C ILE A 641 -47.14 -11.26 10.39
N PHE A 642 -48.11 -10.38 10.08
CA PHE A 642 -47.90 -8.93 10.09
C PHE A 642 -48.64 -8.19 11.22
N TYR A 643 -49.51 -8.87 11.96
CA TYR A 643 -50.27 -8.34 13.10
C TYR A 643 -50.08 -9.16 14.38
N ASP A 644 -48.88 -9.71 14.61
CA ASP A 644 -48.46 -9.99 15.99
C ASP A 644 -47.86 -8.71 16.58
N ASP A 645 -48.51 -8.24 17.65
CA ASP A 645 -48.34 -6.95 18.33
C ASP A 645 -46.90 -6.47 18.51
N PHE A 646 -46.65 -5.22 18.09
CA PHE A 646 -45.72 -4.28 18.74
C PHE A 646 -46.34 -2.88 18.81
#